data_AF-A0A7M4FUP8-F1
#
_entry.id   AF-A0A7M4FUP8-F1
#
_cell.length_a   1.000
_cell.length_b   1.000
_cell.length_c   1.000
_cell.angle_alpha   90.00
_cell.angle_beta   90.00
_cell.angle_gamma   90.00
#
_symmetry.space_group_name_H-M   'P 1'
#
loop_
_entity.id
_entity.type
_entity.pdbx_description
1 polymer ?
#
loop_
_entity_poly.entity_id
_entity_poly.type
_entity_poly.pdbx_seq_one_letter_code
_entity_poly.pdbx_strand_id
1 'polypeptide(L)'
;MSITPKEVARQKNQEKYIFLNGAMCIKRLQDCHKAVKDPTAVERANLLNMAKLSIKGLIESALSFGRTLDSDYPPLQQFFVVMEHCLKHGLKVRKSFLSYNKTIWGPLELVEKLYPEAEEISASVRDLPGLKTPLGRARAWLRLALMQKKMADYLRCLIIQRDLLSEFYEYHALMMEEEGAVIVGLLVGLNVIDANLCVKGEDLDSQVGVIDFSMYLKNDDDVGSKESSTVSSLHARVDSLEKSNTKLIEELAIAKNNIIKLQEENHQLRSENALILMKTQHHLEATKVDVEAELQTYKHSRQGLDEMYNEARRQLREESQLRQDIENELMVQVSMKHEIELAMKLLEKDIHEKQDTLIGLRQQLDEVKAINMEMYQKLQVSEDAMKEKNEIIGRLEDKTNQITATMKQLEQRLQQAEKAQMEAENEDEKFKQECKNKSESLQKEISQKEKQLIQLETDLKIEKEWRQALEDDFQKEKKTVSHLRIETQQITSLKKEFLELQDKNQQLKKLCQDQEAALQELAYKLSEAKLKIEDIKEANKALQGQVWLKDKEATHCKLCETEFSLSKRKDLDEDMHQKIASEMNLSETAFIRKLHTKDDFTKSSCFGLRWFTPTNEVPLCGHATLAAAAVLFNIQKNMNSSLTFVTLSGELKARQEKDHIVLDLPLYSAYPQEFQEVEELVKTAVGDMVVQDLCYSPDTKKLLVRLSDTYERSVLEKLKVNAQDLVPAEKTGKVKGLILTLKGSLSEKHKNYDFYSRYFAPWNGVLEDPVTGSAHTVLGSYWSQHLGKTEMLACQCSQRGGEMKISLQSDGRVDIAGQVVIVLTGNLTF
;
A
#
# COMPACT_ATOMS: atom_id res chain seq x y z
N MET A 1 -60.84 97.56 -16.57
CA MET A 1 -59.96 96.73 -15.72
C MET A 1 -59.51 95.53 -16.52
N SER A 2 -58.30 95.04 -16.28
CA SER A 2 -57.66 93.99 -17.11
C SER A 2 -57.97 92.59 -16.56
N ILE A 3 -58.40 91.68 -17.42
CA ILE A 3 -58.57 90.24 -17.13
C ILE A 3 -57.90 89.45 -18.27
N THR A 4 -57.29 88.31 -17.96
CA THR A 4 -56.27 87.70 -18.82
C THR A 4 -56.80 86.62 -19.76
N PRO A 5 -56.10 86.29 -20.88
CA PRO A 5 -56.59 85.31 -21.86
C PRO A 5 -56.84 83.88 -21.36
N LYS A 6 -56.38 83.52 -20.15
CA LYS A 6 -56.59 82.18 -19.57
C LYS A 6 -58.00 81.94 -19.03
N GLU A 7 -58.77 82.99 -18.73
CA GLU A 7 -60.09 82.86 -18.10
C GLU A 7 -61.21 82.72 -19.14
N VAL A 8 -61.10 83.43 -20.27
CA VAL A 8 -62.00 83.28 -21.44
C VAL A 8 -61.97 81.85 -22.01
N ALA A 9 -60.83 81.16 -21.91
CA ALA A 9 -60.67 79.77 -22.33
C ALA A 9 -61.35 78.75 -21.41
N ARG A 10 -61.59 79.07 -20.12
CA ARG A 10 -62.29 78.18 -19.19
C ARG A 10 -63.81 78.26 -19.34
N GLN A 11 -64.39 79.45 -19.41
CA GLN A 11 -65.84 79.60 -19.53
C GLN A 11 -66.39 78.95 -20.83
N LYS A 12 -65.73 79.16 -21.98
CA LYS A 12 -66.16 78.54 -23.26
C LYS A 12 -66.08 77.02 -23.31
N ASN A 13 -65.27 76.37 -22.45
CA ASN A 13 -65.26 74.91 -22.32
C ASN A 13 -66.37 74.40 -21.39
N GLN A 14 -66.75 75.18 -20.38
CA GLN A 14 -67.79 74.79 -19.41
C GLN A 14 -69.19 74.84 -20.04
N GLU A 15 -69.48 75.86 -20.85
CA GLU A 15 -70.73 75.94 -21.63
C GLU A 15 -70.84 74.82 -22.68
N LYS A 16 -69.73 74.48 -23.36
CA LYS A 16 -69.69 73.36 -24.31
C LYS A 16 -70.01 72.01 -23.65
N TYR A 17 -69.52 71.77 -22.44
CA TYR A 17 -69.78 70.53 -21.71
C TYR A 17 -71.25 70.36 -21.32
N ILE A 18 -71.93 71.46 -20.97
CA ILE A 18 -73.37 71.43 -20.63
C ILE A 18 -74.21 71.18 -21.89
N PHE A 19 -73.89 71.84 -23.01
CA PHE A 19 -74.67 71.69 -24.25
C PHE A 19 -74.52 70.30 -24.91
N LEU A 20 -73.32 69.70 -24.87
CA LEU A 20 -73.07 68.34 -25.40
C LEU A 20 -73.75 67.24 -24.57
N ASN A 21 -73.78 67.36 -23.24
CA ASN A 21 -74.43 66.38 -22.37
C ASN A 21 -75.97 66.49 -22.41
N GLY A 22 -76.52 67.71 -22.55
CA GLY A 22 -77.96 67.91 -22.75
C GLY A 22 -78.48 67.22 -24.02
N ALA A 23 -77.76 67.37 -25.14
CA ALA A 23 -78.15 66.78 -26.42
C ALA A 23 -78.12 65.23 -26.45
N MET A 24 -77.23 64.59 -25.67
CA MET A 24 -77.19 63.12 -25.57
C MET A 24 -78.25 62.54 -24.61
N CYS A 25 -78.78 63.33 -23.68
CA CYS A 25 -79.77 62.82 -22.72
C CYS A 25 -81.16 62.64 -23.37
N ILE A 26 -81.59 63.59 -24.21
CA ILE A 26 -82.91 63.52 -24.89
C ILE A 26 -82.94 62.39 -25.93
N LYS A 27 -81.83 62.12 -26.63
CA LYS A 27 -81.77 61.04 -27.62
C LYS A 27 -81.83 59.63 -27.00
N ARG A 28 -81.53 59.48 -25.69
CA ARG A 28 -81.67 58.21 -24.95
C ARG A 28 -83.11 57.86 -24.52
N LEU A 29 -84.10 58.71 -24.81
CA LEU A 29 -85.51 58.47 -24.44
C LEU A 29 -86.45 58.20 -25.63
N GLN A 30 -85.92 58.10 -26.86
CA GLN A 30 -86.74 57.76 -28.05
C GLN A 30 -86.27 56.51 -28.82
N ASP A 31 -84.99 56.12 -28.74
CA ASP A 31 -84.51 54.84 -29.29
C ASP A 31 -84.84 53.62 -28.38
N CYS A 32 -85.93 53.70 -27.59
CA CYS A 32 -86.32 52.69 -26.61
C CYS A 32 -87.10 51.50 -27.21
N HIS A 33 -87.09 51.34 -28.53
CA HIS A 33 -87.64 50.18 -29.26
C HIS A 33 -86.64 49.73 -30.33
N LYS A 34 -86.33 48.41 -30.34
CA LYS A 34 -85.39 47.74 -31.26
C LYS A 34 -83.91 48.13 -31.10
N ALA A 35 -83.40 48.12 -29.87
CA ALA A 35 -81.99 47.78 -29.68
C ALA A 35 -81.76 46.34 -30.17
N VAL A 36 -81.03 46.18 -31.27
CA VAL A 36 -80.48 44.88 -31.68
C VAL A 36 -79.40 44.54 -30.65
N LYS A 37 -79.76 43.67 -29.69
CA LYS A 37 -78.80 43.17 -28.70
C LYS A 37 -77.65 42.47 -29.42
N ASP A 38 -76.42 42.66 -28.93
CA ASP A 38 -75.27 41.88 -29.40
C ASP A 38 -75.59 40.38 -29.31
N PRO A 39 -75.55 39.62 -30.42
CA PRO A 39 -75.86 38.20 -30.41
C PRO A 39 -75.05 37.40 -29.39
N THR A 40 -73.77 37.71 -29.21
CA THR A 40 -72.91 36.99 -28.28
C THR A 40 -73.24 37.31 -26.81
N ALA A 41 -73.59 38.55 -26.47
CA ALA A 41 -74.15 38.89 -25.16
C ALA A 41 -75.52 38.22 -24.91
N VAL A 42 -76.36 38.04 -25.94
CA VAL A 42 -77.61 37.26 -25.81
C VAL A 42 -77.31 35.78 -25.58
N GLU A 43 -76.35 35.20 -26.29
CA GLU A 43 -75.92 33.81 -26.10
C GLU A 43 -75.36 33.57 -24.70
N ARG A 44 -74.50 34.46 -24.17
CA ARG A 44 -74.03 34.37 -22.77
C ARG A 44 -75.17 34.50 -21.77
N ALA A 45 -76.08 35.47 -21.94
CA ALA A 45 -77.22 35.63 -21.03
C ALA A 45 -78.17 34.41 -21.05
N ASN A 46 -78.38 33.80 -22.21
CA ASN A 46 -79.19 32.59 -22.35
C ASN A 46 -78.50 31.38 -21.70
N LEU A 47 -77.19 31.19 -21.91
CA LEU A 47 -76.40 30.14 -21.26
C LEU A 47 -76.37 30.31 -19.74
N LEU A 48 -76.18 31.53 -19.23
CA LEU A 48 -76.27 31.85 -17.80
C LEU A 48 -77.63 31.49 -17.21
N ASN A 49 -78.73 31.81 -17.91
CA ASN A 49 -80.07 31.47 -17.46
C ASN A 49 -80.31 29.95 -17.47
N MET A 50 -79.89 29.23 -18.52
CA MET A 50 -79.99 27.77 -18.56
C MET A 50 -79.15 27.10 -17.46
N ALA A 51 -77.91 27.55 -17.24
CA ALA A 51 -77.05 27.04 -16.16
C ALA A 51 -77.66 27.33 -14.78
N LYS A 52 -78.17 28.54 -14.54
CA LYS A 52 -78.83 28.91 -13.29
C LYS A 52 -80.09 28.09 -13.02
N LEU A 53 -80.92 27.85 -14.04
CA LEU A 53 -82.11 27.00 -13.92
C LEU A 53 -81.73 25.53 -13.70
N SER A 54 -80.75 25.01 -14.44
CA SER A 54 -80.29 23.63 -14.34
C SER A 54 -79.63 23.34 -12.98
N ILE A 55 -78.73 24.20 -12.50
CA ILE A 55 -78.13 24.08 -11.17
C ILE A 55 -79.20 24.16 -10.07
N LYS A 56 -80.13 25.13 -10.16
CA LYS A 56 -81.23 25.26 -9.20
C LYS A 56 -82.13 24.02 -9.17
N GLY A 57 -82.59 23.57 -10.33
CA GLY A 57 -83.44 22.38 -10.47
C GLY A 57 -82.75 21.11 -10.00
N LEU A 58 -81.46 20.95 -10.29
CA LEU A 58 -80.66 19.82 -9.80
C LEU A 58 -80.55 19.83 -8.27
N ILE A 59 -80.31 20.99 -7.64
CA ILE A 59 -80.26 21.11 -6.17
C ILE A 59 -81.63 20.84 -5.54
N GLU A 60 -82.70 21.48 -6.04
CA GLU A 60 -84.06 21.32 -5.51
C GLU A 60 -84.56 19.86 -5.65
N SER A 61 -84.24 19.21 -6.77
CA SER A 61 -84.62 17.82 -7.02
C SER A 61 -83.72 16.81 -6.29
N ALA A 62 -82.42 17.08 -6.11
CA ALA A 62 -81.56 16.26 -5.25
C ALA A 62 -81.99 16.32 -3.77
N LEU A 63 -82.43 17.49 -3.29
CA LEU A 63 -82.92 17.65 -1.92
C LEU A 63 -84.23 16.90 -1.65
N SER A 64 -85.08 16.69 -2.66
CA SER A 64 -86.31 15.88 -2.51
C SER A 64 -86.05 14.36 -2.60
N PHE A 65 -84.99 13.93 -3.29
CA PHE A 65 -84.61 12.52 -3.46
C PHE A 65 -83.54 12.01 -2.48
N GLY A 66 -83.28 12.72 -1.38
CA GLY A 66 -82.35 12.24 -0.33
C GLY A 66 -80.86 12.46 -0.64
N ARG A 67 -80.54 13.39 -1.54
CA ARG A 67 -79.18 13.85 -1.95
C ARG A 67 -78.33 12.87 -2.75
N THR A 68 -78.59 11.58 -2.70
CA THR A 68 -77.88 10.58 -3.51
C THR A 68 -78.40 10.55 -4.95
N LEU A 69 -77.52 10.72 -5.94
CA LEU A 69 -77.87 10.66 -7.37
C LEU A 69 -77.03 9.62 -8.13
N ASP A 70 -77.69 8.86 -9.00
CA ASP A 70 -77.08 8.00 -10.02
C ASP A 70 -76.84 8.76 -11.34
N SER A 71 -76.25 8.09 -12.35
CA SER A 71 -76.00 8.68 -13.67
C SER A 71 -77.16 8.59 -14.67
N ASP A 72 -78.23 7.84 -14.36
CA ASP A 72 -79.45 7.79 -15.17
C ASP A 72 -80.40 8.98 -14.85
N TYR A 73 -80.21 9.66 -13.72
CA TYR A 73 -81.02 10.78 -13.25
C TYR A 73 -81.11 11.94 -14.28
N PRO A 74 -82.29 12.20 -14.90
CA PRO A 74 -82.38 13.13 -16.02
C PRO A 74 -81.98 14.59 -15.72
N PRO A 75 -82.30 15.18 -14.54
CA PRO A 75 -81.80 16.52 -14.19
C PRO A 75 -80.27 16.61 -14.12
N LEU A 76 -79.59 15.54 -13.74
CA LEU A 76 -78.13 15.49 -13.69
C LEU A 76 -77.51 15.35 -15.10
N GLN A 77 -78.14 14.53 -15.95
CA GLN A 77 -77.75 14.45 -17.37
C GLN A 77 -77.92 15.81 -18.08
N GLN A 78 -79.05 16.50 -17.87
CA GLN A 78 -79.27 17.85 -18.39
C GLN A 78 -78.23 18.84 -17.87
N PHE A 79 -77.85 18.77 -16.59
CA PHE A 79 -76.79 19.61 -16.02
C PHE A 79 -75.44 19.41 -16.72
N PHE A 80 -74.99 18.17 -16.93
CA PHE A 80 -73.74 17.94 -17.66
C PHE A 80 -73.79 18.47 -19.10
N VAL A 81 -74.93 18.36 -19.78
CA VAL A 81 -75.13 18.92 -21.14
C VAL A 81 -75.07 20.45 -21.13
N VAL A 82 -75.72 21.12 -20.17
CA VAL A 82 -75.68 22.59 -20.05
C VAL A 82 -74.27 23.08 -19.70
N MET A 83 -73.55 22.39 -18.80
CA MET A 83 -72.16 22.71 -18.48
C MET A 83 -71.22 22.50 -19.68
N GLU A 84 -71.42 21.45 -20.48
CA GLU A 84 -70.68 21.24 -21.73
C GLU A 84 -70.86 22.41 -22.71
N HIS A 85 -72.08 22.96 -22.83
CA HIS A 85 -72.35 24.13 -23.67
C HIS A 85 -71.71 25.42 -23.11
N CYS A 86 -71.76 25.63 -21.80
CA CYS A 86 -71.12 26.78 -21.15
C CYS A 86 -69.59 26.78 -21.35
N LEU A 87 -68.94 25.61 -21.20
CA LEU A 87 -67.51 25.44 -21.44
C LEU A 87 -67.13 25.46 -22.94
N LYS A 88 -68.06 25.19 -23.85
CA LYS A 88 -67.82 25.32 -25.32
C LYS A 88 -67.96 26.76 -25.83
N HIS A 89 -68.68 27.64 -25.11
CA HIS A 89 -68.98 29.00 -25.57
C HIS A 89 -67.74 29.88 -25.65
N GLY A 90 -67.34 30.21 -26.88
CA GLY A 90 -66.18 31.05 -27.17
C GLY A 90 -64.82 30.32 -27.21
N LEU A 91 -64.79 28.99 -27.31
CA LEU A 91 -63.52 28.27 -27.51
C LEU A 91 -62.83 28.60 -28.84
N LYS A 92 -61.53 28.90 -28.75
CA LYS A 92 -60.59 29.06 -29.87
C LYS A 92 -60.34 27.74 -30.57
N VAL A 93 -60.15 27.80 -31.90
CA VAL A 93 -59.80 26.62 -32.71
C VAL A 93 -58.28 26.49 -32.78
N ARG A 94 -57.67 25.66 -31.92
CA ARG A 94 -56.25 25.30 -32.05
C ARG A 94 -56.07 24.46 -33.33
N LYS A 95 -55.17 24.91 -34.22
CA LYS A 95 -54.77 24.14 -35.41
C LYS A 95 -53.84 23.00 -34.98
N SER A 96 -54.23 21.75 -35.24
CA SER A 96 -53.36 20.58 -35.18
C SER A 96 -53.34 19.89 -36.55
N PHE A 97 -52.23 19.23 -36.88
CA PHE A 97 -51.89 18.80 -38.25
C PHE A 97 -52.89 17.81 -38.90
N LEU A 98 -53.78 17.20 -38.11
CA LEU A 98 -54.73 16.17 -38.56
C LEU A 98 -56.18 16.34 -38.04
N SER A 99 -56.54 17.44 -37.35
CA SER A 99 -57.93 17.63 -36.87
C SER A 99 -58.30 19.08 -36.51
N TYR A 100 -59.54 19.48 -36.83
CA TYR A 100 -60.18 20.73 -36.42
C TYR A 100 -61.24 20.47 -35.33
N ASN A 101 -60.84 20.42 -34.06
CA ASN A 101 -61.77 20.11 -32.95
C ASN A 101 -61.75 21.18 -31.85
N LYS A 102 -62.92 21.78 -31.55
CA LYS A 102 -63.15 22.60 -30.35
C LYS A 102 -63.29 21.68 -29.14
N THR A 103 -62.18 21.35 -28.48
CA THR A 103 -62.18 20.49 -27.29
C THR A 103 -62.13 21.30 -25.99
N ILE A 104 -63.04 20.98 -25.07
CA ILE A 104 -63.03 21.46 -23.67
C ILE A 104 -61.96 20.74 -22.83
N TRP A 105 -61.27 19.71 -23.34
CA TRP A 105 -60.22 19.00 -22.60
C TRP A 105 -59.04 19.90 -22.22
N GLY A 106 -58.53 20.73 -23.15
CA GLY A 106 -57.35 21.57 -22.90
C GLY A 106 -57.48 22.51 -21.69
N PRO A 107 -58.60 23.25 -21.54
CA PRO A 107 -58.89 24.00 -20.31
C PRO A 107 -58.98 23.15 -19.03
N LEU A 108 -59.45 21.91 -19.10
CA LEU A 108 -59.58 21.04 -17.90
C LEU A 108 -58.24 20.39 -17.52
N GLU A 109 -57.42 20.03 -18.50
CA GLU A 109 -56.03 19.56 -18.34
C GLU A 109 -55.11 20.67 -17.78
N LEU A 110 -55.49 21.95 -17.90
CA LEU A 110 -54.81 23.05 -17.22
C LEU A 110 -55.05 23.04 -15.69
N VAL A 111 -56.16 22.45 -15.20
CA VAL A 111 -56.46 22.40 -13.75
C VAL A 111 -55.40 21.59 -13.01
N GLU A 112 -54.93 20.47 -13.58
CA GLU A 112 -53.83 19.65 -13.05
C GLU A 112 -52.58 20.48 -12.69
N LYS A 113 -52.27 21.51 -13.50
CA LYS A 113 -51.11 22.39 -13.31
C LYS A 113 -51.36 23.56 -12.35
N LEU A 114 -52.63 23.87 -12.07
CA LEU A 114 -53.04 25.00 -11.23
C LEU A 114 -53.51 24.58 -9.83
N TYR A 115 -53.90 23.32 -9.67
CA TYR A 115 -54.50 22.79 -8.46
C TYR A 115 -54.14 21.29 -8.32
N PRO A 116 -53.05 20.93 -7.62
CA PRO A 116 -52.49 19.56 -7.65
C PRO A 116 -53.42 18.43 -7.23
N GLU A 117 -54.44 18.69 -6.37
CA GLU A 117 -55.44 17.66 -6.01
C GLU A 117 -56.28 17.19 -7.23
N ALA A 118 -56.17 17.87 -8.39
CA ALA A 118 -56.80 17.46 -9.65
C ALA A 118 -55.93 16.52 -10.51
N GLU A 119 -54.70 16.19 -10.09
CA GLU A 119 -53.85 15.21 -10.79
C GLU A 119 -54.51 13.82 -10.80
N GLU A 120 -55.06 13.37 -9.67
CA GLU A 120 -55.72 12.06 -9.52
C GLU A 120 -56.85 11.83 -10.54
N ILE A 121 -57.73 12.81 -10.73
CA ILE A 121 -58.83 12.71 -11.73
C ILE A 121 -58.33 12.86 -13.16
N SER A 122 -57.25 13.62 -13.38
CA SER A 122 -56.69 13.83 -14.71
C SER A 122 -55.97 12.56 -15.19
N ALA A 123 -55.23 11.88 -14.31
CA ALA A 123 -54.70 10.54 -14.52
C ALA A 123 -55.82 9.50 -14.71
N SER A 124 -56.79 9.45 -13.79
CA SER A 124 -57.92 8.50 -13.86
C SER A 124 -58.73 8.57 -15.16
N VAL A 125 -58.76 9.73 -15.82
CA VAL A 125 -59.42 9.94 -17.12
C VAL A 125 -58.49 9.64 -18.31
N ARG A 126 -57.17 9.86 -18.18
CA ARG A 126 -56.20 9.44 -19.20
C ARG A 126 -56.14 7.92 -19.34
N ASP A 127 -56.21 7.21 -18.22
CA ASP A 127 -56.01 5.75 -18.14
C ASP A 127 -57.31 4.93 -18.22
N LEU A 128 -58.46 5.58 -18.44
CA LEU A 128 -59.76 4.90 -18.43
C LEU A 128 -59.98 4.06 -19.72
N PRO A 129 -60.10 2.72 -19.61
CA PRO A 129 -60.27 1.86 -20.78
C PRO A 129 -61.66 2.07 -21.41
N GLY A 130 -61.68 2.60 -22.63
CA GLY A 130 -62.89 2.84 -23.42
C GLY A 130 -62.96 4.24 -24.04
N LEU A 131 -62.39 5.25 -23.37
CA LEU A 131 -62.46 6.66 -23.80
C LEU A 131 -61.46 6.98 -24.93
N LYS A 132 -61.98 7.15 -26.14
CA LYS A 132 -61.22 7.45 -27.36
C LYS A 132 -61.22 8.94 -27.72
N THR A 133 -62.26 9.70 -27.36
CA THR A 133 -62.34 11.13 -27.74
C THR A 133 -61.94 12.08 -26.60
N PRO A 134 -61.36 13.25 -26.92
CA PRO A 134 -61.15 14.32 -25.94
C PRO A 134 -62.44 14.85 -25.30
N LEU A 135 -63.60 14.69 -25.95
CA LEU A 135 -64.89 15.10 -25.40
C LEU A 135 -65.40 14.11 -24.34
N GLY A 136 -65.29 12.80 -24.60
CA GLY A 136 -65.57 11.75 -23.62
C GLY A 136 -64.67 11.87 -22.38
N ARG A 137 -63.39 12.19 -22.57
CA ARG A 137 -62.48 12.52 -21.46
C ARG A 137 -62.97 13.70 -20.62
N ALA A 138 -63.34 14.81 -21.24
CA ALA A 138 -63.90 15.96 -20.51
C ALA A 138 -65.21 15.63 -19.78
N ARG A 139 -66.08 14.78 -20.37
CA ARG A 139 -67.33 14.31 -19.75
C ARG A 139 -67.09 13.41 -18.53
N ALA A 140 -66.07 12.56 -18.59
CA ALA A 140 -65.63 11.74 -17.46
C ALA A 140 -65.03 12.60 -16.34
N TRP A 141 -64.18 13.57 -16.69
CA TRP A 141 -63.55 14.50 -15.75
C TRP A 141 -64.61 15.36 -15.02
N LEU A 142 -65.62 15.87 -15.73
CA LEU A 142 -66.72 16.62 -15.11
C LEU A 142 -67.54 15.75 -14.14
N ARG A 143 -67.76 14.46 -14.44
CA ARG A 143 -68.40 13.51 -13.52
C ARG A 143 -67.56 13.31 -12.25
N LEU A 144 -66.25 13.04 -12.38
CA LEU A 144 -65.34 12.86 -11.25
C LEU A 144 -65.21 14.13 -10.39
N ALA A 145 -65.11 15.31 -11.00
CA ALA A 145 -65.04 16.60 -10.30
C ALA A 145 -66.32 16.92 -9.50
N LEU A 146 -67.47 16.39 -9.93
CA LEU A 146 -68.72 16.46 -9.16
C LEU A 146 -68.71 15.45 -8.00
N MET A 147 -68.28 14.20 -8.23
CA MET A 147 -68.16 13.17 -7.18
C MET A 147 -67.20 13.59 -6.06
N GLN A 148 -66.08 14.24 -6.39
CA GLN A 148 -65.14 14.83 -5.42
C GLN A 148 -65.68 16.11 -4.74
N LYS A 149 -66.82 16.66 -5.17
CA LYS A 149 -67.40 17.93 -4.68
C LYS A 149 -66.45 19.14 -4.84
N LYS A 150 -65.61 19.10 -5.89
CA LYS A 150 -64.56 20.09 -6.18
C LYS A 150 -64.75 20.86 -7.49
N MET A 151 -65.74 20.51 -8.31
CA MET A 151 -66.02 21.18 -9.60
C MET A 151 -66.04 22.72 -9.51
N ALA A 152 -66.67 23.29 -8.47
CA ALA A 152 -66.71 24.73 -8.28
C ALA A 152 -65.34 25.35 -8.00
N ASP A 153 -64.49 24.66 -7.23
CA ASP A 153 -63.14 25.15 -6.90
C ASP A 153 -62.20 25.03 -8.11
N TYR A 154 -62.22 23.89 -8.81
CA TYR A 154 -61.43 23.68 -10.03
C TYR A 154 -61.75 24.70 -11.13
N LEU A 155 -63.04 24.96 -11.40
CA LEU A 155 -63.43 25.96 -12.39
C LEU A 155 -63.15 27.40 -11.92
N ARG A 156 -63.12 27.66 -10.59
CA ARG A 156 -62.67 28.95 -10.04
C ARG A 156 -61.18 29.18 -10.30
N CYS A 157 -60.34 28.16 -10.16
CA CYS A 157 -58.91 28.25 -10.48
C CYS A 157 -58.67 28.66 -11.95
N LEU A 158 -59.48 28.14 -12.88
CA LEU A 158 -59.42 28.55 -14.30
C LEU A 158 -59.81 30.02 -14.52
N ILE A 159 -60.96 30.46 -13.97
CA ILE A 159 -61.44 31.83 -14.17
C ILE A 159 -60.53 32.87 -13.49
N ILE A 160 -59.88 32.54 -12.37
CA ILE A 160 -58.88 33.41 -11.73
C ILE A 160 -57.67 33.63 -12.67
N GLN A 161 -57.20 32.57 -13.34
CA GLN A 161 -56.03 32.61 -14.23
C GLN A 161 -56.40 33.03 -15.67
N ARG A 162 -57.05 34.20 -15.81
CA ARG A 162 -57.57 34.72 -17.10
C ARG A 162 -56.51 34.73 -18.21
N ASP A 163 -55.26 35.02 -17.90
CA ASP A 163 -54.17 35.05 -18.89
C ASP A 163 -53.95 33.67 -19.54
N LEU A 164 -53.85 32.61 -18.74
CA LEU A 164 -53.72 31.23 -19.22
C LEU A 164 -55.01 30.73 -19.89
N LEU A 165 -56.18 31.10 -19.35
CA LEU A 165 -57.48 30.76 -19.92
C LEU A 165 -57.67 31.40 -21.31
N SER A 166 -57.07 32.58 -21.54
CA SER A 166 -57.09 33.27 -22.84
C SER A 166 -56.37 32.52 -23.97
N GLU A 167 -55.51 31.53 -23.68
CA GLU A 167 -54.96 30.65 -24.73
C GLU A 167 -56.02 29.74 -25.38
N PHE A 168 -57.13 29.50 -24.68
CA PHE A 168 -58.17 28.55 -25.08
C PHE A 168 -59.50 29.21 -25.45
N TYR A 169 -59.77 30.42 -24.93
CA TYR A 169 -61.02 31.13 -25.13
C TYR A 169 -60.82 32.50 -25.79
N GLU A 170 -61.79 32.92 -26.61
CA GLU A 170 -61.92 34.30 -27.07
C GLU A 170 -62.31 35.24 -25.92
N TYR A 171 -62.00 36.52 -26.02
CA TYR A 171 -62.23 37.49 -24.93
C TYR A 171 -63.71 37.58 -24.49
N HIS A 172 -64.64 37.43 -25.45
CA HIS A 172 -66.09 37.47 -25.23
C HIS A 172 -66.70 36.11 -24.81
N ALA A 173 -65.86 35.10 -24.52
CA ALA A 173 -66.31 33.78 -24.09
C ALA A 173 -67.02 33.81 -22.73
N LEU A 174 -67.83 32.79 -22.43
CA LEU A 174 -68.61 32.80 -21.19
C LEU A 174 -67.71 32.67 -19.96
N MET A 175 -66.70 31.79 -20.03
CA MET A 175 -65.72 31.59 -18.96
C MET A 175 -64.72 32.74 -18.79
N MET A 176 -64.72 33.72 -19.71
CA MET A 176 -63.84 34.89 -19.66
C MET A 176 -64.53 36.14 -19.10
N GLU A 177 -65.86 36.12 -18.95
CA GLU A 177 -66.70 37.27 -18.59
C GLU A 177 -67.43 37.05 -17.24
N GLU A 178 -68.14 38.07 -16.74
CA GLU A 178 -68.80 38.02 -15.42
C GLU A 178 -69.81 36.87 -15.29
N GLU A 179 -70.49 36.47 -16.38
CA GLU A 179 -71.45 35.36 -16.38
C GLU A 179 -70.81 34.03 -15.97
N GLY A 180 -69.56 33.77 -16.36
CA GLY A 180 -68.81 32.57 -15.97
C GLY A 180 -68.48 32.55 -14.48
N ALA A 181 -68.11 33.70 -13.91
CA ALA A 181 -67.87 33.84 -12.48
C ALA A 181 -69.16 33.60 -11.66
N VAL A 182 -70.31 34.07 -12.16
CA VAL A 182 -71.62 33.80 -11.55
C VAL A 182 -71.97 32.31 -11.59
N ILE A 183 -71.76 31.61 -12.71
CA ILE A 183 -71.98 30.15 -12.79
C ILE A 183 -71.09 29.42 -11.79
N VAL A 184 -69.79 29.73 -11.73
CA VAL A 184 -68.87 29.11 -10.76
C VAL A 184 -69.25 29.40 -9.30
N GLY A 185 -69.83 30.58 -9.01
CA GLY A 185 -70.43 30.87 -7.71
C GLY A 185 -71.64 29.97 -7.38
N LEU A 186 -72.53 29.73 -8.37
CA LEU A 186 -73.70 28.87 -8.21
C LEU A 186 -73.33 27.39 -8.03
N LEU A 187 -72.26 26.91 -8.69
CA LEU A 187 -71.78 25.52 -8.59
C LEU A 187 -71.39 25.10 -7.16
N VAL A 188 -71.03 26.05 -6.29
CA VAL A 188 -70.74 25.76 -4.86
C VAL A 188 -71.94 25.11 -4.17
N GLY A 189 -73.16 25.42 -4.61
CA GLY A 189 -74.39 24.81 -4.09
C GLY A 189 -74.51 23.31 -4.37
N LEU A 190 -73.77 22.75 -5.34
CA LEU A 190 -73.80 21.33 -5.67
C LEU A 190 -73.05 20.46 -4.63
N ASN A 191 -72.22 21.05 -3.78
CA ASN A 191 -71.47 20.31 -2.75
C ASN A 191 -72.37 19.63 -1.69
N VAL A 192 -73.68 19.95 -1.67
CA VAL A 192 -74.68 19.27 -0.83
C VAL A 192 -75.19 17.94 -1.41
N ILE A 193 -74.82 17.60 -2.65
CA ILE A 193 -75.25 16.41 -3.39
C ILE A 193 -74.19 15.31 -3.24
N ASP A 194 -74.63 14.06 -3.18
CA ASP A 194 -73.79 12.86 -3.12
C ASP A 194 -73.96 12.05 -4.41
N ALA A 195 -73.22 12.42 -5.46
CA ALA A 195 -73.28 11.77 -6.76
C ALA A 195 -72.43 10.49 -6.78
N ASN A 196 -72.99 9.37 -7.25
CA ASN A 196 -72.29 8.09 -7.41
C ASN A 196 -72.40 7.60 -8.86
N LEU A 197 -71.47 8.05 -9.72
CA LEU A 197 -71.62 7.99 -11.18
C LEU A 197 -70.73 6.90 -11.80
N CYS A 198 -71.30 6.08 -12.68
CA CYS A 198 -70.60 4.93 -13.25
C CYS A 198 -69.73 5.32 -14.46
N VAL A 199 -68.54 5.88 -14.21
CA VAL A 199 -67.63 6.28 -15.30
C VAL A 199 -67.09 5.08 -16.10
N LYS A 200 -67.08 3.86 -15.53
CA LYS A 200 -66.60 2.63 -16.20
C LYS A 200 -67.76 1.89 -16.90
N GLY A 201 -67.95 2.16 -18.19
CA GLY A 201 -68.88 1.41 -19.06
C GLY A 201 -69.94 2.27 -19.76
N GLU A 202 -70.13 3.52 -19.35
CA GLU A 202 -70.92 4.51 -20.10
C GLU A 202 -70.22 4.89 -21.43
N ASP A 203 -70.97 4.94 -22.54
CA ASP A 203 -70.47 5.51 -23.80
C ASP A 203 -70.51 7.05 -23.75
N LEU A 204 -69.50 7.61 -23.09
CA LEU A 204 -69.30 9.05 -22.98
C LEU A 204 -68.78 9.69 -24.28
N ASP A 205 -68.26 8.92 -25.22
CA ASP A 205 -67.78 9.41 -26.51
C ASP A 205 -68.97 9.73 -27.43
N SER A 206 -69.95 8.82 -27.53
CA SER A 206 -71.12 8.98 -28.41
C SER A 206 -72.30 9.73 -27.79
N GLN A 207 -72.29 10.04 -26.49
CA GLN A 207 -73.45 10.64 -25.79
C GLN A 207 -73.95 11.93 -26.47
N VAL A 208 -75.16 11.89 -27.04
CA VAL A 208 -75.88 13.06 -27.60
C VAL A 208 -76.93 13.52 -26.59
N GLY A 209 -76.71 14.69 -25.98
CA GLY A 209 -77.65 15.27 -25.03
C GLY A 209 -78.77 16.02 -25.72
N VAL A 210 -80.01 15.51 -25.63
CA VAL A 210 -81.22 16.27 -25.99
C VAL A 210 -81.66 17.09 -24.77
N ILE A 211 -81.72 18.41 -24.92
CA ILE A 211 -82.34 19.29 -23.93
C ILE A 211 -83.85 19.30 -24.21
N ASP A 212 -84.65 18.82 -23.25
CA ASP A 212 -86.11 18.94 -23.34
C ASP A 212 -86.55 20.37 -22.99
N PHE A 213 -86.78 21.17 -24.03
CA PHE A 213 -87.27 22.54 -23.90
C PHE A 213 -88.76 22.63 -23.47
N SER A 214 -89.52 21.53 -23.41
CA SER A 214 -90.94 21.54 -23.04
C SER A 214 -91.16 21.95 -21.57
N MET A 215 -90.21 21.63 -20.68
CA MET A 215 -90.21 22.12 -19.29
C MET A 215 -90.06 23.65 -19.17
N TYR A 216 -89.63 24.33 -20.24
CA TYR A 216 -89.20 25.73 -20.23
C TYR A 216 -90.12 26.64 -21.09
N LEU A 217 -91.23 26.09 -21.61
CA LEU A 217 -92.21 26.81 -22.45
C LEU A 217 -93.63 26.65 -21.90
N LYS A 218 -94.00 27.51 -20.93
CA LYS A 218 -95.38 27.78 -20.55
C LYS A 218 -95.63 29.28 -20.48
N ASN A 219 -96.66 29.72 -21.19
CA ASN A 219 -97.22 31.07 -21.10
C ASN A 219 -98.65 30.93 -20.55
N ASP A 220 -99.02 31.74 -19.58
CA ASP A 220 -100.40 31.96 -19.19
C ASP A 220 -100.93 33.21 -19.92
N ASP A 221 -102.12 33.15 -20.55
CA ASP A 221 -103.11 34.25 -20.64
C ASP A 221 -104.35 33.95 -21.52
N ASP A 222 -105.45 34.64 -21.19
CA ASP A 222 -106.61 35.09 -22.02
C ASP A 222 -107.93 34.27 -22.15
N VAL A 223 -109.07 35.00 -22.32
CA VAL A 223 -110.48 34.55 -22.18
C VAL A 223 -111.46 35.32 -23.13
N GLY A 224 -112.29 34.64 -23.94
CA GLY A 224 -113.12 35.23 -25.04
C GLY A 224 -114.63 35.53 -24.77
N SER A 225 -115.47 35.83 -25.81
CA SER A 225 -116.98 35.89 -25.70
C SER A 225 -117.86 36.14 -26.99
N LYS A 226 -119.10 35.54 -26.99
CA LYS A 226 -120.48 36.04 -27.38
C LYS A 226 -121.13 36.07 -28.82
N GLU A 227 -122.46 36.38 -28.92
CA GLU A 227 -123.50 35.78 -29.84
C GLU A 227 -124.68 36.67 -30.44
N SER A 228 -125.40 36.15 -31.48
CA SER A 228 -126.89 36.08 -31.74
C SER A 228 -127.82 37.21 -32.35
N SER A 229 -129.09 36.84 -32.70
CA SER A 229 -130.31 37.58 -33.24
C SER A 229 -130.55 37.58 -34.80
N THR A 230 -131.72 37.82 -35.48
CA THR A 230 -133.23 37.86 -35.24
C THR A 230 -134.06 37.79 -36.60
N VAL A 231 -135.43 37.69 -36.61
CA VAL A 231 -136.32 37.46 -37.82
C VAL A 231 -137.76 38.07 -37.71
N SER A 232 -138.44 38.46 -38.83
CA SER A 232 -139.93 38.41 -38.95
C SER A 232 -140.59 38.62 -40.34
N SER A 233 -141.86 38.19 -40.44
CA SER A 233 -142.83 38.30 -41.55
C SER A 233 -142.73 37.28 -42.71
N LEU A 234 -143.89 36.94 -43.31
CA LEU A 234 -144.06 35.84 -44.29
C LEU A 234 -145.24 35.95 -45.30
N HIS A 235 -146.27 36.77 -45.07
CA HIS A 235 -147.64 36.47 -45.57
C HIS A 235 -147.86 36.43 -47.08
N ALA A 236 -147.10 37.18 -47.90
CA ALA A 236 -147.28 37.21 -49.36
C ALA A 236 -146.88 35.91 -50.10
N ARG A 237 -146.47 34.86 -49.38
CA ARG A 237 -145.96 33.60 -49.94
C ARG A 237 -147.06 32.60 -50.37
N VAL A 238 -148.31 32.76 -49.93
CA VAL A 238 -149.34 31.70 -50.02
C VAL A 238 -149.71 31.34 -51.46
N ASP A 239 -150.18 32.30 -52.26
CA ASP A 239 -150.69 32.03 -53.62
C ASP A 239 -149.60 31.54 -54.59
N SER A 240 -148.33 31.76 -54.26
CA SER A 240 -147.19 31.20 -55.00
C SER A 240 -146.99 29.70 -54.78
N LEU A 241 -147.50 29.14 -53.68
CA LEU A 241 -147.28 27.73 -53.31
C LEU A 241 -148.11 26.77 -54.16
N GLU A 242 -149.34 27.11 -54.55
CA GLU A 242 -150.19 26.18 -55.30
C GLU A 242 -149.61 25.80 -56.68
N LYS A 243 -149.07 26.79 -57.41
CA LYS A 243 -148.35 26.55 -58.68
C LYS A 243 -146.97 25.90 -58.48
N SER A 244 -146.38 26.02 -57.29
CA SER A 244 -145.16 25.27 -56.95
C SER A 244 -145.48 23.79 -56.67
N ASN A 245 -146.62 23.50 -56.03
CA ASN A 245 -147.00 22.14 -55.63
C ASN A 245 -147.08 21.15 -56.80
N THR A 246 -147.59 21.55 -57.96
CA THR A 246 -147.68 20.64 -59.12
C THR A 246 -146.31 20.30 -59.70
N LYS A 247 -145.40 21.28 -59.81
CA LYS A 247 -144.00 21.03 -60.19
C LYS A 247 -143.27 20.16 -59.16
N LEU A 248 -143.47 20.44 -57.87
CA LEU A 248 -142.85 19.68 -56.79
C LEU A 248 -143.26 18.20 -56.80
N ILE A 249 -144.45 17.84 -57.27
CA ILE A 249 -144.85 16.43 -57.43
C ILE A 249 -144.03 15.73 -58.53
N GLU A 250 -143.79 16.41 -59.66
CA GLU A 250 -143.04 15.87 -60.80
C GLU A 250 -141.53 15.79 -60.49
N GLU A 251 -140.98 16.83 -59.86
CA GLU A 251 -139.61 16.85 -59.33
C GLU A 251 -139.41 15.78 -58.24
N LEU A 252 -140.40 15.54 -57.36
CA LEU A 252 -140.37 14.50 -56.34
C LEU A 252 -140.39 13.08 -56.94
N ALA A 253 -141.06 12.87 -58.08
CA ALA A 253 -141.02 11.57 -58.77
C ALA A 253 -139.61 11.28 -59.33
N ILE A 254 -138.97 12.28 -59.96
CA ILE A 254 -137.59 12.16 -60.45
C ILE A 254 -136.61 11.97 -59.28
N ALA A 255 -136.74 12.77 -58.22
CA ALA A 255 -135.93 12.64 -57.01
C ALA A 255 -136.07 11.26 -56.36
N LYS A 256 -137.28 10.69 -56.31
CA LYS A 256 -137.52 9.34 -55.77
C LYS A 256 -136.80 8.25 -56.57
N ASN A 257 -136.81 8.33 -57.91
CA ASN A 257 -136.06 7.39 -58.75
C ASN A 257 -134.54 7.54 -58.57
N ASN A 258 -134.04 8.77 -58.45
CA ASN A 258 -132.63 9.03 -58.15
C ASN A 258 -132.24 8.50 -56.76
N ILE A 259 -133.11 8.62 -55.76
CA ILE A 259 -132.89 8.06 -54.41
C ILE A 259 -132.78 6.53 -54.46
N ILE A 260 -133.63 5.85 -55.24
CA ILE A 260 -133.56 4.38 -55.40
C ILE A 260 -132.21 3.97 -56.02
N LYS A 261 -131.80 4.61 -57.12
CA LYS A 261 -130.50 4.33 -57.76
C LYS A 261 -129.31 4.61 -56.83
N LEU A 262 -129.36 5.71 -56.07
CA LEU A 262 -128.35 6.02 -55.06
C LEU A 262 -128.36 5.04 -53.87
N GLN A 263 -129.51 4.44 -53.52
CA GLN A 263 -129.60 3.39 -52.51
C GLN A 263 -128.98 2.08 -53.00
N GLU A 264 -129.19 1.71 -54.27
CA GLU A 264 -128.54 0.55 -54.91
C GLU A 264 -127.01 0.75 -54.99
N GLU A 265 -126.54 1.91 -55.47
CA GLU A 265 -125.11 2.26 -55.50
C GLU A 265 -124.50 2.29 -54.09
N ASN A 266 -125.20 2.83 -53.08
CA ASN A 266 -124.71 2.82 -51.70
C ASN A 266 -124.69 1.40 -51.11
N HIS A 267 -125.60 0.52 -51.50
CA HIS A 267 -125.60 -0.89 -51.08
C HIS A 267 -124.43 -1.65 -51.73
N GLN A 268 -124.18 -1.46 -53.02
CA GLN A 268 -123.06 -2.06 -53.72
C GLN A 268 -121.72 -1.57 -53.13
N LEU A 269 -121.55 -0.26 -52.93
CA LEU A 269 -120.35 0.31 -52.31
C LEU A 269 -120.14 -0.19 -50.88
N ARG A 270 -121.19 -0.48 -50.10
CA ARG A 270 -121.05 -1.13 -48.78
C ARG A 270 -120.54 -2.56 -48.90
N SER A 271 -121.03 -3.33 -49.87
CA SER A 271 -120.58 -4.70 -50.14
C SER A 271 -119.10 -4.73 -50.57
N GLU A 272 -118.70 -3.81 -51.46
CA GLU A 272 -117.32 -3.68 -51.92
C GLU A 272 -116.38 -3.22 -50.78
N ASN A 273 -116.78 -2.24 -49.95
CA ASN A 273 -116.01 -1.83 -48.78
C ASN A 273 -115.88 -2.97 -47.74
N ALA A 274 -116.92 -3.77 -47.53
CA ALA A 274 -116.83 -4.94 -46.64
C ALA A 274 -115.85 -6.00 -47.17
N LEU A 275 -115.84 -6.24 -48.48
CA LEU A 275 -114.88 -7.16 -49.12
C LEU A 275 -113.44 -6.61 -49.08
N ILE A 276 -113.25 -5.31 -49.24
CA ILE A 276 -111.95 -4.65 -49.10
C ILE A 276 -111.44 -4.77 -47.65
N LEU A 277 -112.28 -4.42 -46.66
CA LEU A 277 -111.94 -4.57 -45.24
C LEU A 277 -111.56 -6.02 -44.88
N MET A 278 -112.33 -7.01 -45.34
CA MET A 278 -112.02 -8.43 -45.12
C MET A 278 -110.67 -8.82 -45.73
N LYS A 279 -110.35 -8.38 -46.95
CA LYS A 279 -109.05 -8.64 -47.60
C LYS A 279 -107.91 -7.93 -46.88
N THR A 280 -108.07 -6.66 -46.51
CA THR A 280 -107.06 -5.89 -45.78
C THR A 280 -106.77 -6.50 -44.41
N GLN A 281 -107.81 -6.96 -43.69
CA GLN A 281 -107.66 -7.63 -42.40
C GLN A 281 -106.96 -8.99 -42.54
N HIS A 282 -107.28 -9.78 -43.57
CA HIS A 282 -106.57 -11.04 -43.85
C HIS A 282 -105.10 -10.80 -44.23
N HIS A 283 -104.79 -9.75 -45.01
CA HIS A 283 -103.40 -9.37 -45.29
C HIS A 283 -102.66 -8.93 -44.04
N LEU A 284 -103.29 -8.11 -43.17
CA LEU A 284 -102.69 -7.65 -41.92
C LEU A 284 -102.37 -8.82 -40.98
N GLU A 285 -103.28 -9.78 -40.82
CA GLU A 285 -103.05 -10.94 -39.95
C GLU A 285 -101.96 -11.86 -40.53
N ALA A 286 -101.89 -12.04 -41.86
CA ALA A 286 -100.81 -12.78 -42.50
C ALA A 286 -99.44 -12.10 -42.29
N THR A 287 -99.32 -10.81 -42.59
CA THR A 287 -98.08 -10.04 -42.38
C THR A 287 -97.67 -10.02 -40.91
N LYS A 288 -98.62 -10.01 -39.98
CA LYS A 288 -98.34 -10.13 -38.54
C LYS A 288 -97.75 -11.50 -38.18
N VAL A 289 -98.30 -12.59 -38.72
CA VAL A 289 -97.73 -13.95 -38.52
C VAL A 289 -96.32 -14.05 -39.12
N ASP A 290 -96.08 -13.48 -40.29
CA ASP A 290 -94.75 -13.45 -40.91
C ASP A 290 -93.74 -12.67 -40.04
N VAL A 291 -94.11 -11.48 -39.56
CA VAL A 291 -93.27 -10.66 -38.66
C VAL A 291 -93.05 -11.32 -37.30
N GLU A 292 -94.03 -12.04 -36.76
CA GLU A 292 -93.86 -12.85 -35.54
C GLU A 292 -92.89 -14.01 -35.78
N ALA A 293 -92.93 -14.67 -36.95
CA ALA A 293 -92.00 -15.73 -37.32
C ALA A 293 -90.56 -15.22 -37.55
N GLU A 294 -90.38 -14.08 -38.21
CA GLU A 294 -89.08 -13.41 -38.34
C GLU A 294 -88.52 -13.02 -36.96
N LEU A 295 -89.36 -12.46 -36.07
CA LEU A 295 -88.94 -12.07 -34.72
C LEU A 295 -88.51 -13.27 -33.87
N GLN A 296 -89.18 -14.42 -33.96
CA GLN A 296 -88.75 -15.63 -33.26
C GLN A 296 -87.46 -16.20 -33.87
N THR A 297 -87.32 -16.18 -35.20
CA THR A 297 -86.10 -16.61 -35.90
C THR A 297 -84.90 -15.74 -35.50
N TYR A 298 -85.09 -14.42 -35.40
CA TYR A 298 -84.09 -13.48 -34.91
C TYR A 298 -83.73 -13.75 -33.44
N LYS A 299 -84.72 -13.93 -32.56
CA LYS A 299 -84.50 -14.25 -31.14
C LYS A 299 -83.68 -15.53 -30.95
N HIS A 300 -84.05 -16.60 -31.65
CA HIS A 300 -83.34 -17.88 -31.56
C HIS A 300 -81.91 -17.78 -32.11
N SER A 301 -81.73 -17.10 -33.26
CA SER A 301 -80.40 -16.82 -33.83
C SER A 301 -79.54 -15.99 -32.88
N ARG A 302 -80.14 -15.01 -32.20
CA ARG A 302 -79.47 -14.15 -31.22
C ARG A 302 -79.07 -14.95 -29.97
N GLN A 303 -79.94 -15.82 -29.46
CA GLN A 303 -79.64 -16.71 -28.34
C GLN A 303 -78.43 -17.60 -28.66
N GLY A 304 -78.38 -18.24 -29.83
CA GLY A 304 -77.21 -19.04 -30.24
C GLY A 304 -75.91 -18.22 -30.35
N LEU A 305 -76.00 -16.96 -30.78
CA LEU A 305 -74.86 -16.03 -30.79
C LEU A 305 -74.40 -15.63 -29.38
N ASP A 306 -75.33 -15.36 -28.46
CA ASP A 306 -75.03 -15.04 -27.07
C ASP A 306 -74.49 -16.27 -26.30
N GLU A 307 -74.98 -17.48 -26.61
CA GLU A 307 -74.44 -18.75 -26.11
C GLU A 307 -73.01 -18.98 -26.60
N MET A 308 -72.75 -18.86 -27.91
CA MET A 308 -71.38 -18.95 -28.47
C MET A 308 -70.44 -17.90 -27.87
N TYR A 309 -70.91 -16.66 -27.64
CA TYR A 309 -70.10 -15.62 -27.02
C TYR A 309 -69.78 -15.93 -25.54
N ASN A 310 -70.75 -16.44 -24.78
CA ASN A 310 -70.54 -16.86 -23.40
C ASN A 310 -69.58 -18.06 -23.30
N GLU A 311 -69.67 -19.02 -24.23
CA GLU A 311 -68.78 -20.18 -24.32
C GLU A 311 -67.35 -19.79 -24.73
N ALA A 312 -67.18 -18.96 -25.77
CA ALA A 312 -65.87 -18.42 -26.13
C ALA A 312 -65.25 -17.61 -24.99
N ARG A 313 -66.06 -16.84 -24.25
CA ARG A 313 -65.64 -16.10 -23.06
C ARG A 313 -65.37 -17.01 -21.86
N ARG A 314 -65.91 -18.23 -21.81
CA ARG A 314 -65.57 -19.27 -20.82
C ARG A 314 -64.22 -19.90 -21.16
N GLN A 315 -64.05 -20.37 -22.38
CA GLN A 315 -62.79 -20.93 -22.88
C GLN A 315 -61.62 -19.96 -22.71
N LEU A 316 -61.79 -18.67 -23.05
CA LEU A 316 -60.77 -17.64 -22.86
C LEU A 316 -60.37 -17.46 -21.37
N ARG A 317 -61.30 -17.60 -20.41
CA ARG A 317 -60.96 -17.56 -18.98
C ARG A 317 -60.19 -18.79 -18.54
N GLU A 318 -60.57 -19.96 -19.03
CA GLU A 318 -59.93 -21.24 -18.71
C GLU A 318 -58.52 -21.33 -19.31
N GLU A 319 -58.32 -20.86 -20.54
CA GLU A 319 -57.00 -20.71 -21.17
C GLU A 319 -56.15 -19.67 -20.42
N SER A 320 -56.72 -18.53 -20.04
CA SER A 320 -56.00 -17.50 -19.27
C SER A 320 -55.56 -18.02 -17.90
N GLN A 321 -56.40 -18.79 -17.21
CA GLN A 321 -56.06 -19.41 -15.93
C GLN A 321 -54.99 -20.48 -16.09
N LEU A 322 -55.15 -21.41 -17.04
CA LEU A 322 -54.16 -22.45 -17.33
C LEU A 322 -52.80 -21.85 -17.70
N ARG A 323 -52.79 -20.76 -18.47
CA ARG A 323 -51.58 -20.01 -18.78
C ARG A 323 -50.95 -19.38 -17.53
N GLN A 324 -51.74 -18.75 -16.65
CA GLN A 324 -51.25 -18.19 -15.41
C GLN A 324 -50.64 -19.27 -14.49
N ASP A 325 -51.27 -20.45 -14.44
CA ASP A 325 -50.80 -21.60 -13.66
C ASP A 325 -49.47 -22.16 -14.21
N ILE A 326 -49.32 -22.22 -15.54
CA ILE A 326 -48.05 -22.58 -16.21
C ILE A 326 -46.97 -21.51 -16.00
N GLU A 327 -47.31 -20.22 -16.06
CA GLU A 327 -46.36 -19.13 -15.77
C GLU A 327 -45.91 -19.15 -14.29
N ASN A 328 -46.79 -19.53 -13.37
CA ASN A 328 -46.46 -19.76 -11.96
C ASN A 328 -45.56 -21.00 -11.77
N GLU A 329 -45.87 -22.13 -12.41
CA GLU A 329 -45.03 -23.34 -12.33
C GLU A 329 -43.64 -23.08 -12.92
N LEU A 330 -43.56 -22.37 -14.05
CA LEU A 330 -42.29 -21.97 -14.66
C LEU A 330 -41.47 -21.07 -13.72
N MET A 331 -42.11 -20.14 -13.00
CA MET A 331 -41.42 -19.32 -11.99
C MET A 331 -40.82 -20.17 -10.87
N VAL A 332 -41.56 -21.18 -10.38
CA VAL A 332 -41.07 -22.13 -9.37
C VAL A 332 -39.91 -22.97 -9.93
N GLN A 333 -40.01 -23.51 -11.15
CA GLN A 333 -38.92 -24.27 -11.77
C GLN A 333 -37.66 -23.41 -12.00
N VAL A 334 -37.81 -22.13 -12.36
CA VAL A 334 -36.68 -21.19 -12.47
C VAL A 334 -36.02 -20.93 -11.11
N SER A 335 -36.81 -20.75 -10.03
CA SER A 335 -36.28 -20.59 -8.67
C SER A 335 -35.54 -21.84 -8.19
N MET A 336 -36.15 -23.03 -8.34
CA MET A 336 -35.53 -24.30 -7.97
C MET A 336 -34.24 -24.55 -8.78
N LYS A 337 -34.23 -24.23 -10.07
CA LYS A 337 -33.02 -24.32 -10.90
C LYS A 337 -31.92 -23.38 -10.38
N HIS A 338 -32.25 -22.16 -9.99
CA HIS A 338 -31.27 -21.22 -9.44
C HIS A 338 -30.68 -21.71 -8.09
N GLU A 339 -31.52 -22.26 -7.21
CA GLU A 339 -31.07 -22.89 -5.96
C GLU A 339 -30.17 -24.11 -6.21
N ILE A 340 -30.51 -24.96 -7.18
CA ILE A 340 -29.68 -26.12 -7.58
C ILE A 340 -28.34 -25.66 -8.18
N GLU A 341 -28.32 -24.64 -9.05
CA GLU A 341 -27.08 -24.07 -9.58
C GLU A 341 -26.20 -23.43 -8.49
N LEU A 342 -26.81 -22.80 -7.47
CA LEU A 342 -26.08 -22.25 -6.32
C LEU A 342 -25.50 -23.36 -5.44
N ALA A 343 -26.31 -24.39 -5.13
CA ALA A 343 -25.86 -25.55 -4.36
C ALA A 343 -24.74 -26.33 -5.08
N MET A 344 -24.83 -26.46 -6.40
CA MET A 344 -23.79 -27.08 -7.23
C MET A 344 -22.49 -26.28 -7.17
N LYS A 345 -22.53 -24.96 -7.30
CA LYS A 345 -21.33 -24.10 -7.18
C LYS A 345 -20.70 -24.13 -5.79
N LEU A 346 -21.51 -24.27 -4.73
CA LEU A 346 -21.01 -24.46 -3.37
C LEU A 346 -20.36 -25.84 -3.18
N LEU A 347 -20.88 -26.89 -3.82
CA LEU A 347 -20.26 -28.23 -3.85
C LEU A 347 -18.98 -28.26 -4.69
N GLU A 348 -18.95 -27.63 -5.86
CA GLU A 348 -17.74 -27.45 -6.68
C GLU A 348 -16.65 -26.72 -5.89
N LYS A 349 -17.03 -25.64 -5.18
CA LYS A 349 -16.13 -24.92 -4.28
C LYS A 349 -15.60 -25.80 -3.15
N ASP A 350 -16.45 -26.53 -2.43
CA ASP A 350 -15.99 -27.42 -1.35
C ASP A 350 -15.06 -28.52 -1.90
N ILE A 351 -15.39 -29.11 -3.04
CA ILE A 351 -14.54 -30.11 -3.72
C ILE A 351 -13.17 -29.53 -4.03
N HIS A 352 -13.06 -28.29 -4.52
CA HIS A 352 -11.77 -27.64 -4.76
C HIS A 352 -11.01 -27.33 -3.46
N GLU A 353 -11.67 -26.78 -2.42
CA GLU A 353 -11.03 -26.57 -1.11
C GLU A 353 -10.55 -27.89 -0.47
N LYS A 354 -11.29 -29.00 -0.66
CA LYS A 354 -10.86 -30.36 -0.26
C LYS A 354 -9.73 -30.91 -1.14
N GLN A 355 -9.67 -30.58 -2.43
CA GLN A 355 -8.55 -30.95 -3.30
C GLN A 355 -7.27 -30.20 -2.91
N ASP A 356 -7.34 -28.90 -2.68
CA ASP A 356 -6.19 -28.07 -2.31
C ASP A 356 -5.60 -28.48 -0.96
N THR A 357 -6.46 -28.75 0.04
CA THR A 357 -6.01 -29.29 1.33
C THR A 357 -5.39 -30.69 1.20
N LEU A 358 -5.89 -31.53 0.30
CA LEU A 358 -5.30 -32.86 0.03
C LEU A 358 -3.94 -32.74 -0.71
N ILE A 359 -3.78 -31.77 -1.61
CA ILE A 359 -2.49 -31.43 -2.24
C ILE A 359 -1.50 -30.94 -1.18
N GLY A 360 -1.90 -30.00 -0.31
CA GLY A 360 -1.06 -29.53 0.80
C GLY A 360 -0.63 -30.64 1.75
N LEU A 361 -1.54 -31.55 2.13
CA LEU A 361 -1.22 -32.72 2.96
C LEU A 361 -0.28 -33.72 2.28
N ARG A 362 -0.36 -33.88 0.95
CA ARG A 362 0.61 -34.68 0.18
C ARG A 362 1.99 -34.04 0.20
N GLN A 363 2.07 -32.74 -0.03
CA GLN A 363 3.34 -32.01 0.01
C GLN A 363 3.98 -32.10 1.40
N GLN A 364 3.23 -31.85 2.48
CA GLN A 364 3.71 -32.03 3.85
C GLN A 364 4.20 -33.45 4.14
N LEU A 365 3.51 -34.48 3.62
CA LEU A 365 3.93 -35.86 3.77
C LEU A 365 5.25 -36.15 3.04
N ASP A 366 5.49 -35.55 1.87
CA ASP A 366 6.74 -35.70 1.12
C ASP A 366 7.88 -34.87 1.70
N GLU A 367 7.61 -33.68 2.26
CA GLU A 367 8.55 -32.90 3.08
C GLU A 367 8.97 -33.68 4.34
N VAL A 368 8.04 -34.32 5.05
CA VAL A 368 8.34 -35.19 6.21
C VAL A 368 9.15 -36.42 5.81
N LYS A 369 8.95 -37.00 4.62
CA LYS A 369 9.83 -38.07 4.09
C LYS A 369 11.24 -37.55 3.83
N ALA A 370 11.37 -36.37 3.22
CA ALA A 370 12.68 -35.75 2.95
C ALA A 370 13.44 -35.46 4.25
N ILE A 371 12.78 -34.86 5.24
CA ILE A 371 13.34 -34.61 6.58
C ILE A 371 13.78 -35.90 7.26
N ASN A 372 12.96 -36.97 7.21
CA ASN A 372 13.35 -38.26 7.77
C ASN A 372 14.56 -38.86 7.05
N MET A 373 14.63 -38.78 5.72
CA MET A 373 15.77 -39.28 4.93
C MET A 373 17.05 -38.51 5.25
N GLU A 374 16.97 -37.18 5.35
CA GLU A 374 18.10 -36.32 5.73
C GLU A 374 18.53 -36.59 7.18
N MET A 375 17.59 -36.81 8.10
CA MET A 375 17.88 -37.17 9.49
C MET A 375 18.57 -38.53 9.59
N TYR A 376 18.16 -39.55 8.82
CA TYR A 376 18.86 -40.83 8.75
C TYR A 376 20.28 -40.68 8.19
N GLN A 377 20.48 -39.88 7.13
CA GLN A 377 21.82 -39.60 6.59
C GLN A 377 22.71 -38.86 7.60
N LYS A 378 22.18 -37.83 8.28
CA LYS A 378 22.90 -37.09 9.33
C LYS A 378 23.21 -37.96 10.55
N LEU A 379 22.31 -38.85 10.94
CA LEU A 379 22.55 -39.82 12.01
C LEU A 379 23.69 -40.78 11.63
N GLN A 380 23.66 -41.35 10.42
CA GLN A 380 24.71 -42.26 9.95
C GLN A 380 26.08 -41.57 9.87
N VAL A 381 26.16 -40.35 9.32
CA VAL A 381 27.39 -39.54 9.31
C VAL A 381 27.87 -39.23 10.73
N SER A 382 26.95 -38.98 11.67
CA SER A 382 27.29 -38.75 13.08
C SER A 382 27.78 -40.02 13.78
N GLU A 383 27.22 -41.19 13.47
CA GLU A 383 27.69 -42.48 13.98
C GLU A 383 29.08 -42.82 13.46
N ASP A 384 29.33 -42.63 12.16
CA ASP A 384 30.63 -42.92 11.55
C ASP A 384 31.71 -41.95 12.06
N ALA A 385 31.39 -40.67 12.23
CA ALA A 385 32.26 -39.71 12.90
C ALA A 385 32.45 -40.01 14.41
N MET A 386 31.50 -40.68 15.07
CA MET A 386 31.69 -41.17 16.45
C MET A 386 32.63 -42.38 16.49
N LYS A 387 32.50 -43.33 15.55
CA LYS A 387 33.40 -44.48 15.42
C LYS A 387 34.85 -44.01 15.21
N GLU A 388 35.09 -43.07 14.29
CA GLU A 388 36.42 -42.49 14.07
C GLU A 388 36.97 -41.81 15.34
N LYS A 389 36.15 -41.01 16.04
CA LYS A 389 36.55 -40.39 17.30
C LYS A 389 36.87 -41.40 18.40
N ASN A 390 36.11 -42.49 18.50
CA ASN A 390 36.37 -43.55 19.48
C ASN A 390 37.68 -44.30 19.16
N GLU A 391 38.01 -44.52 17.87
CA GLU A 391 39.34 -45.02 17.51
C GLU A 391 40.47 -44.03 17.83
N ILE A 392 40.25 -42.72 17.61
CA ILE A 392 41.22 -41.69 17.98
C ILE A 392 41.44 -41.68 19.50
N ILE A 393 40.37 -41.81 20.29
CA ILE A 393 40.44 -41.91 21.76
C ILE A 393 41.25 -43.14 22.16
N GLY A 394 40.96 -44.33 21.63
CA GLY A 394 41.75 -45.54 21.92
C GLY A 394 43.24 -45.38 21.56
N ARG A 395 43.56 -44.78 20.40
CA ARG A 395 44.93 -44.46 19.99
C ARG A 395 45.62 -43.42 20.90
N LEU A 396 44.86 -42.57 21.59
CA LEU A 396 45.37 -41.61 22.58
C LEU A 396 45.51 -42.24 23.97
N GLU A 397 44.62 -43.15 24.36
CA GLU A 397 44.72 -43.95 25.58
C GLU A 397 45.95 -44.88 25.52
N ASP A 398 46.17 -45.59 24.41
CA ASP A 398 47.39 -46.39 24.17
C ASP A 398 48.66 -45.55 24.30
N LYS A 399 48.68 -44.35 23.69
CA LYS A 399 49.80 -43.41 23.83
C LYS A 399 49.97 -42.92 25.26
N THR A 400 48.87 -42.66 25.98
CA THR A 400 48.91 -42.21 27.39
C THR A 400 49.44 -43.31 28.29
N ASN A 401 49.05 -44.56 28.07
CA ASN A 401 49.57 -45.74 28.75
C ASN A 401 51.08 -45.94 28.44
N GLN A 402 51.48 -45.79 27.18
CA GLN A 402 52.89 -45.86 26.76
C GLN A 402 53.73 -44.75 27.41
N ILE A 403 53.25 -43.49 27.39
CA ILE A 403 53.92 -42.35 28.03
C ILE A 403 54.04 -42.62 29.54
N THR A 404 52.97 -43.05 30.21
CA THR A 404 52.97 -43.38 31.65
C THR A 404 53.98 -44.48 31.98
N ALA A 405 54.10 -45.51 31.13
CA ALA A 405 55.11 -46.56 31.29
C ALA A 405 56.54 -46.02 31.14
N THR A 406 56.80 -45.16 30.14
CA THR A 406 58.13 -44.53 29.97
C THR A 406 58.46 -43.54 31.07
N MET A 407 57.49 -42.77 31.58
CA MET A 407 57.64 -41.85 32.70
C MET A 407 58.03 -42.63 33.97
N LYS A 408 57.33 -43.73 34.27
CA LYS A 408 57.67 -44.61 35.40
C LYS A 408 59.06 -45.24 35.29
N GLN A 409 59.51 -45.57 34.07
CA GLN A 409 60.90 -46.01 33.83
C GLN A 409 61.92 -44.88 34.03
N LEU A 410 61.59 -43.64 33.64
CA LEU A 410 62.44 -42.47 33.86
C LEU A 410 62.53 -42.11 35.34
N GLU A 411 61.42 -42.16 36.09
CA GLU A 411 61.38 -41.99 37.54
C GLU A 411 62.25 -43.04 38.27
N GLN A 412 62.15 -44.31 37.89
CA GLN A 412 63.02 -45.36 38.45
C GLN A 412 64.49 -45.13 38.13
N ARG A 413 64.83 -44.67 36.92
CA ARG A 413 66.20 -44.32 36.54
C ARG A 413 66.72 -43.07 37.26
N LEU A 414 65.85 -42.10 37.53
CA LEU A 414 66.18 -40.91 38.31
C LEU A 414 66.49 -41.29 39.76
N GLN A 415 65.62 -42.06 40.42
CA GLN A 415 65.86 -42.56 41.78
C GLN A 415 67.12 -43.41 41.90
N GLN A 416 67.45 -44.20 40.87
CA GLN A 416 68.72 -44.95 40.81
C GLN A 416 69.94 -44.02 40.65
N ALA A 417 69.84 -42.96 39.84
CA ALA A 417 70.90 -41.98 39.67
C ALA A 417 71.11 -41.11 40.92
N GLU A 418 70.02 -40.65 41.56
CA GLU A 418 70.04 -39.92 42.83
C GLU A 418 70.69 -40.75 43.95
N LYS A 419 70.33 -42.04 44.04
CA LYS A 419 70.94 -42.96 45.01
C LYS A 419 72.43 -43.19 44.72
N ALA A 420 72.81 -43.37 43.46
CA ALA A 420 74.21 -43.53 43.07
C ALA A 420 75.04 -42.26 43.31
N GLN A 421 74.46 -41.07 43.09
CA GLN A 421 75.06 -39.79 43.44
C GLN A 421 75.25 -39.68 44.96
N MET A 422 74.22 -39.97 45.77
CA MET A 422 74.32 -39.93 47.22
C MET A 422 75.36 -40.92 47.76
N GLU A 423 75.50 -42.11 47.15
CA GLU A 423 76.54 -43.08 47.48
C GLU A 423 77.94 -42.56 47.13
N ALA A 424 78.13 -41.95 45.95
CA ALA A 424 79.39 -41.33 45.54
C ALA A 424 79.78 -40.10 46.38
N GLU A 425 78.82 -39.26 46.79
CA GLU A 425 79.05 -38.13 47.69
C GLU A 425 79.48 -38.60 49.08
N ASN A 426 78.90 -39.70 49.58
CA ASN A 426 79.34 -40.35 50.83
C ASN A 426 80.74 -40.98 50.72
N GLU A 427 81.18 -41.41 49.53
CA GLU A 427 82.55 -41.90 49.32
C GLU A 427 83.57 -40.76 49.20
N ASP A 428 83.23 -39.67 48.51
CA ASP A 428 84.07 -38.47 48.43
C ASP A 428 84.22 -37.78 49.80
N GLU A 429 83.17 -37.72 50.62
CA GLU A 429 83.27 -37.20 52.00
C GLU A 429 84.19 -38.07 52.89
N LYS A 430 84.08 -39.41 52.79
CA LYS A 430 85.01 -40.33 53.47
C LYS A 430 86.45 -40.15 52.98
N PHE A 431 86.65 -40.03 51.67
CA PHE A 431 87.96 -39.83 51.07
C PHE A 431 88.59 -38.50 51.49
N LYS A 432 87.81 -37.41 51.51
CA LYS A 432 88.22 -36.12 52.07
C LYS A 432 88.61 -36.22 53.54
N GLN A 433 87.85 -36.96 54.36
CA GLN A 433 88.20 -37.16 55.77
C GLN A 433 89.46 -38.03 55.94
N GLU A 434 89.69 -39.05 55.10
CA GLU A 434 90.95 -39.80 55.13
C GLU A 434 92.14 -38.91 54.72
N CYS A 435 92.03 -38.17 53.61
CA CYS A 435 93.05 -37.20 53.19
C CYS A 435 93.35 -36.16 54.28
N LYS A 436 92.33 -35.66 54.98
CA LYS A 436 92.49 -34.75 56.12
C LYS A 436 93.24 -35.41 57.28
N ASN A 437 92.82 -36.60 57.72
CA ASN A 437 93.51 -37.37 58.76
C ASN A 437 94.99 -37.60 58.41
N LYS A 438 95.27 -37.91 57.13
CA LYS A 438 96.62 -38.17 56.61
C LYS A 438 97.47 -36.90 56.55
N SER A 439 96.87 -35.77 56.17
CA SER A 439 97.50 -34.44 56.22
C SER A 439 97.84 -34.05 57.66
N GLU A 440 96.93 -34.24 58.62
CA GLU A 440 97.19 -33.99 60.05
C GLU A 440 98.27 -34.92 60.63
N SER A 441 98.42 -36.14 60.11
CA SER A 441 99.51 -37.04 60.47
C SER A 441 100.86 -36.57 59.92
N LEU A 442 100.92 -36.20 58.64
CA LEU A 442 102.13 -35.68 58.00
C LEU A 442 102.58 -34.35 58.63
N GLN A 443 101.64 -33.47 59.02
CA GLN A 443 101.95 -32.23 59.73
C GLN A 443 102.62 -32.48 61.09
N LYS A 444 102.26 -33.58 61.78
CA LYS A 444 102.91 -34.00 63.03
C LYS A 444 104.31 -34.56 62.79
N GLU A 445 104.49 -35.37 61.75
CA GLU A 445 105.83 -35.86 61.36
C GLU A 445 106.76 -34.71 60.95
N ILE A 446 106.27 -33.74 60.18
CA ILE A 446 107.01 -32.53 59.81
C ILE A 446 107.44 -31.77 61.07
N SER A 447 106.52 -31.47 62.00
CA SER A 447 106.86 -30.78 63.25
C SER A 447 107.84 -31.57 64.13
N GLN A 448 107.82 -32.91 64.07
CA GLN A 448 108.79 -33.77 64.76
C GLN A 448 110.16 -33.76 64.05
N LYS A 449 110.20 -33.66 62.72
CA LYS A 449 111.43 -33.53 61.92
C LYS A 449 112.06 -32.16 62.04
N GLU A 450 111.29 -31.09 62.07
CA GLU A 450 111.76 -29.72 62.36
C GLU A 450 112.47 -29.66 63.73
N LYS A 451 111.89 -30.28 64.77
CA LYS A 451 112.53 -30.38 66.10
C LYS A 451 113.82 -31.20 66.07
N GLN A 452 113.89 -32.28 65.30
CA GLN A 452 115.13 -33.04 65.10
C GLN A 452 116.20 -32.21 64.36
N LEU A 453 115.78 -31.39 63.38
CA LEU A 453 116.69 -30.54 62.62
C LEU A 453 117.27 -29.41 63.49
N ILE A 454 116.44 -28.74 64.29
CA ILE A 454 116.88 -27.69 65.24
C ILE A 454 117.86 -28.27 66.28
N GLN A 455 117.62 -29.49 66.78
CA GLN A 455 118.56 -30.17 67.66
C GLN A 455 119.91 -30.40 66.97
N LEU A 456 119.91 -30.97 65.76
CA LEU A 456 121.13 -31.24 65.00
C LEU A 456 121.89 -29.98 64.58
N GLU A 457 121.20 -28.86 64.31
CA GLU A 457 121.83 -27.56 64.08
C GLU A 457 122.50 -27.02 65.35
N THR A 458 121.89 -27.26 66.52
CA THR A 458 122.46 -26.90 67.83
C THR A 458 123.70 -27.75 68.13
N ASP A 459 123.64 -29.06 67.90
CA ASP A 459 124.75 -29.99 68.08
C ASP A 459 125.91 -29.67 67.12
N LEU A 460 125.61 -29.35 65.85
CA LEU A 460 126.58 -28.91 64.85
C LEU A 460 127.22 -27.55 65.19
N LYS A 461 126.49 -26.65 65.86
CA LYS A 461 127.05 -25.40 66.37
C LYS A 461 128.06 -25.67 67.49
N ILE A 462 127.70 -26.54 68.44
CA ILE A 462 128.61 -26.96 69.53
C ILE A 462 129.87 -27.63 68.95
N GLU A 463 129.73 -28.50 67.95
CA GLU A 463 130.87 -29.14 67.29
C GLU A 463 131.82 -28.12 66.61
N LYS A 464 131.27 -27.07 65.98
CA LYS A 464 132.06 -25.99 65.37
C LYS A 464 132.82 -25.16 66.42
N GLU A 465 132.17 -24.81 67.53
CA GLU A 465 132.80 -24.10 68.65
C GLU A 465 133.91 -24.96 69.29
N TRP A 466 133.70 -26.27 69.40
CA TRP A 466 134.70 -27.22 69.90
C TRP A 466 135.90 -27.38 68.96
N ARG A 467 135.68 -27.46 67.64
CA ARG A 467 136.77 -27.48 66.64
C ARG A 467 137.59 -26.19 66.65
N GLN A 468 136.95 -25.02 66.83
CA GLN A 468 137.66 -23.74 66.89
C GLN A 468 138.61 -23.69 68.10
N ALA A 469 138.13 -24.09 69.29
CA ALA A 469 138.97 -24.17 70.48
C ALA A 469 140.17 -25.14 70.31
N LEU A 470 139.94 -26.28 69.65
CA LEU A 470 140.98 -27.28 69.40
C LEU A 470 142.06 -26.78 68.42
N GLU A 471 141.68 -26.03 67.39
CA GLU A 471 142.64 -25.38 66.47
C GLU A 471 143.42 -24.25 67.17
N ASP A 472 142.76 -23.46 68.03
CA ASP A 472 143.42 -22.38 68.80
C ASP A 472 144.49 -22.95 69.75
N ASP A 473 144.22 -24.06 70.45
CA ASP A 473 145.23 -24.75 71.27
C ASP A 473 146.30 -25.47 70.42
N PHE A 474 145.98 -26.03 69.25
CA PHE A 474 146.99 -26.57 68.33
C PHE A 474 147.98 -25.49 67.84
N GLN A 475 147.50 -24.29 67.49
CA GLN A 475 148.37 -23.16 67.12
C GLN A 475 149.20 -22.65 68.32
N LYS A 476 148.75 -22.89 69.55
CA LYS A 476 149.45 -22.57 70.80
C LYS A 476 150.59 -23.55 71.05
N GLU A 477 150.35 -24.87 70.96
CA GLU A 477 151.41 -25.89 71.02
C GLU A 477 152.45 -25.69 69.92
N LYS A 478 152.01 -25.41 68.69
CA LYS A 478 152.89 -25.14 67.55
C LYS A 478 153.82 -23.96 67.77
N LYS A 479 153.37 -22.90 68.47
CA LYS A 479 154.22 -21.79 68.93
C LYS A 479 155.24 -22.27 69.97
N THR A 480 154.82 -23.03 70.98
CA THR A 480 155.71 -23.60 72.01
C THR A 480 156.80 -24.50 71.40
N VAL A 481 156.42 -25.38 70.47
CA VAL A 481 157.37 -26.24 69.73
C VAL A 481 158.35 -25.42 68.90
N SER A 482 157.93 -24.29 68.33
CA SER A 482 158.84 -23.38 67.61
C SER A 482 159.86 -22.70 68.52
N HIS A 483 159.48 -22.35 69.75
CA HIS A 483 160.37 -21.78 70.77
C HIS A 483 161.44 -22.79 71.21
N LEU A 484 161.02 -24.00 71.59
CA LEU A 484 161.91 -25.09 72.00
C LEU A 484 162.90 -25.48 70.88
N ARG A 485 162.52 -25.33 69.61
CA ARG A 485 163.42 -25.54 68.46
C ARG A 485 164.55 -24.51 68.40
N ILE A 486 164.27 -23.24 68.72
CA ILE A 486 165.27 -22.16 68.74
C ILE A 486 166.25 -22.38 69.90
N GLU A 487 165.76 -22.71 71.09
CA GLU A 487 166.59 -23.04 72.26
C GLU A 487 167.49 -24.25 71.98
N THR A 488 166.95 -25.31 71.35
CA THR A 488 167.73 -26.48 70.92
C THR A 488 168.84 -26.11 69.93
N GLN A 489 168.59 -25.17 69.01
CA GLN A 489 169.62 -24.68 68.08
C GLN A 489 170.69 -23.84 68.79
N GLN A 490 170.33 -23.01 69.76
CA GLN A 490 171.30 -22.26 70.59
C GLN A 490 172.21 -23.20 71.41
N ILE A 491 171.64 -24.22 72.06
CA ILE A 491 172.40 -25.26 72.78
C ILE A 491 173.32 -26.03 71.83
N THR A 492 172.88 -26.29 70.60
CA THR A 492 173.70 -26.95 69.57
C THR A 492 174.88 -26.07 69.12
N SER A 493 174.70 -24.75 69.06
CA SER A 493 175.77 -23.78 68.76
C SER A 493 176.80 -23.73 69.90
N LEU A 494 176.34 -23.58 71.16
CA LEU A 494 177.20 -23.55 72.34
C LEU A 494 178.01 -24.86 72.51
N LYS A 495 177.41 -26.00 72.20
CA LYS A 495 178.12 -27.30 72.18
C LYS A 495 179.26 -27.32 71.15
N LYS A 496 179.10 -26.64 70.02
CA LYS A 496 180.11 -26.56 68.97
C LYS A 496 181.26 -25.63 69.38
N GLU A 497 180.94 -24.46 69.95
CA GLU A 497 181.94 -23.54 70.51
C GLU A 497 182.75 -24.18 71.64
N PHE A 498 182.11 -24.96 72.52
CA PHE A 498 182.80 -25.71 73.58
C PHE A 498 183.80 -26.72 73.02
N LEU A 499 183.43 -27.47 71.98
CA LEU A 499 184.33 -28.41 71.29
C LEU A 499 185.50 -27.68 70.61
N GLU A 500 185.26 -26.55 69.96
CA GLU A 500 186.32 -25.72 69.36
C GLU A 500 187.27 -25.12 70.41
N LEU A 501 186.78 -24.76 71.60
CA LEU A 501 187.60 -24.28 72.72
C LEU A 501 188.39 -25.42 73.39
N GLN A 502 187.81 -26.61 73.49
CA GLN A 502 188.48 -27.81 74.01
C GLN A 502 189.64 -28.22 73.10
N ASP A 503 189.42 -28.25 71.78
CA ASP A 503 190.46 -28.57 70.80
C ASP A 503 191.55 -27.49 70.78
N LYS A 504 191.19 -26.19 70.83
CA LYS A 504 192.16 -25.08 70.99
C LYS A 504 193.02 -25.22 72.25
N ASN A 505 192.53 -25.79 73.35
CA ASN A 505 193.33 -26.01 74.56
C ASN A 505 194.38 -27.12 74.36
N GLN A 506 194.02 -28.22 73.67
CA GLN A 506 194.98 -29.26 73.29
C GLN A 506 195.99 -28.77 72.26
N GLN A 507 195.53 -28.00 71.26
CA GLN A 507 196.39 -27.37 70.28
C GLN A 507 197.37 -26.38 70.94
N LEU A 508 196.93 -25.50 71.85
CA LEU A 508 197.82 -24.54 72.53
C LEU A 508 198.93 -25.21 73.35
N LYS A 509 198.65 -26.34 74.02
CA LYS A 509 199.68 -27.11 74.74
C LYS A 509 200.76 -27.68 73.83
N LYS A 510 200.38 -28.03 72.58
CA LYS A 510 201.31 -28.49 71.56
C LYS A 510 202.01 -27.32 70.85
N LEU A 511 201.29 -26.22 70.66
CA LEU A 511 201.79 -24.99 70.02
C LEU A 511 202.89 -24.32 70.85
N CYS A 512 202.87 -24.42 72.18
CA CYS A 512 204.01 -24.01 73.02
C CYS A 512 205.27 -24.88 72.84
N GLN A 513 205.18 -26.04 72.18
CA GLN A 513 206.33 -26.88 71.82
C GLN A 513 206.71 -26.67 70.33
N ASP A 514 205.73 -26.46 69.46
CA ASP A 514 205.93 -26.25 68.02
C ASP A 514 206.29 -24.77 67.65
N GLN A 515 205.98 -23.77 68.50
CA GLN A 515 206.38 -22.36 68.29
C GLN A 515 207.85 -22.06 68.63
N GLU A 516 208.56 -22.98 69.30
CA GLU A 516 210.03 -22.94 69.32
C GLU A 516 210.64 -23.32 67.96
N ALA A 517 209.86 -23.94 67.05
CA ALA A 517 210.36 -24.51 65.79
C ALA A 517 209.82 -23.85 64.50
N ALA A 518 208.57 -23.36 64.49
CA ALA A 518 207.84 -23.09 63.24
C ALA A 518 207.62 -21.60 62.87
N LEU A 519 208.51 -20.69 63.27
CA LEU A 519 208.35 -19.24 63.06
C LEU A 519 208.73 -18.76 61.62
N GLN A 520 208.22 -19.43 60.55
CA GLN A 520 208.76 -19.29 59.16
C GLN A 520 207.80 -19.05 57.87
N GLU A 521 206.41 -19.14 57.75
CA GLU A 521 205.53 -18.97 56.44
C GLU A 521 203.88 -18.63 56.52
N LEU A 522 202.90 -18.39 55.47
CA LEU A 522 201.44 -17.66 55.39
C LEU A 522 200.11 -17.98 54.36
N ALA A 523 198.79 -17.37 54.34
CA ALA A 523 197.47 -17.58 53.42
C ALA A 523 196.07 -16.60 53.28
N TYR A 524 194.92 -16.73 52.41
CA TYR A 524 193.62 -15.77 52.13
C TYR A 524 192.25 -16.01 51.09
N LYS A 525 190.89 -15.51 51.22
CA LYS A 525 189.66 -15.07 50.21
C LYS A 525 187.96 -15.30 50.28
N LEU A 526 186.95 -14.85 49.34
CA LEU A 526 185.34 -14.55 49.43
C LEU A 526 184.17 -14.52 48.17
N SER A 527 182.72 -14.43 48.26
CA SER A 527 181.53 -14.28 47.13
C SER A 527 179.85 -14.13 47.36
N GLU A 528 178.81 -13.69 46.44
CA GLU A 528 177.17 -13.69 46.43
C GLU A 528 176.23 -13.23 45.10
N ALA A 529 174.84 -13.01 44.72
CA ALA A 529 173.28 -12.90 45.12
C ALA A 529 171.93 -13.07 44.05
N LYS A 530 170.60 -12.47 44.11
CA LYS A 530 169.12 -12.91 43.54
C LYS A 530 167.76 -11.98 43.08
N LEU A 531 166.54 -12.42 42.42
CA LEU A 531 164.94 -12.03 42.40
C LEU A 531 163.73 -11.95 41.17
N LYS A 532 162.33 -11.57 41.27
CA LYS A 532 160.96 -11.87 40.40
C LYS A 532 159.48 -11.01 40.35
N ILE A 533 158.34 -11.15 39.46
CA ILE A 533 156.84 -10.48 39.39
C ILE A 533 155.46 -11.00 38.50
N GLU A 534 154.15 -10.38 38.38
CA GLU A 534 152.66 -10.81 37.82
C GLU A 534 151.52 -9.73 37.15
N ASP A 535 150.12 -9.69 36.72
CA ASP A 535 148.64 -10.35 36.55
C ASP A 535 147.37 -9.74 35.56
N ILE A 536 145.93 -10.03 35.52
CA ILE A 536 144.74 -9.74 34.42
C ILE A 536 143.02 -9.77 34.58
N LYS A 537 141.98 -9.33 33.66
CA LYS A 537 140.34 -9.44 33.60
C LYS A 537 139.36 -8.93 32.31
N GLU A 538 137.95 -8.79 31.93
CA GLU A 538 136.35 -9.11 32.10
C GLU A 538 135.22 -8.37 31.05
N ALA A 539 133.80 -8.31 30.70
CA ALA A 539 132.30 -8.91 30.53
C ALA A 539 131.08 -7.97 29.77
N ASN A 540 129.67 -8.00 29.38
CA ASN A 540 128.25 -8.71 29.03
C ASN A 540 126.94 -7.75 28.47
N LYS A 541 125.54 -7.80 28.05
CA LYS A 541 124.16 -8.57 27.63
C LYS A 541 122.72 -7.77 27.14
N ALA A 542 121.57 -8.22 26.36
CA ALA A 542 120.09 -7.59 26.06
C ALA A 542 118.79 -8.32 25.23
N LEU A 543 117.41 -7.85 25.04
CA LEU A 543 116.17 -8.29 24.06
C LEU A 543 114.63 -7.59 23.76
N GLN A 544 113.38 -8.20 23.37
CA GLN A 544 112.16 -7.80 22.36
C GLN A 544 110.50 -8.27 22.36
N GLY A 545 109.38 -7.78 21.58
CA GLY A 545 107.85 -8.33 21.35
C GLY A 545 106.47 -7.67 20.56
N GLN A 546 105.28 -8.41 20.18
CA GLN A 546 103.71 -8.38 19.68
C GLN A 546 102.75 -7.62 18.54
N VAL A 547 101.60 -8.23 17.93
CA VAL A 547 100.67 -7.84 16.70
C VAL A 547 99.15 -8.42 16.54
N TRP A 548 98.23 -7.95 15.59
CA TRP A 548 96.89 -8.54 15.06
C TRP A 548 96.61 -8.46 13.49
N LEU A 549 95.54 -9.09 12.90
CA LEU A 549 95.28 -9.30 11.41
C LEU A 549 93.85 -8.94 10.82
N LYS A 550 93.51 -9.28 9.53
CA LYS A 550 92.39 -8.69 8.70
C LYS A 550 91.36 -9.62 7.97
N ASP A 551 90.11 -9.16 7.89
CA ASP A 551 89.09 -9.16 6.80
C ASP A 551 88.69 -10.40 5.95
N LYS A 552 89.27 -11.60 6.08
CA LYS A 552 88.89 -12.74 5.20
C LYS A 552 88.12 -13.91 5.83
N GLU A 553 87.86 -13.89 7.13
CA GLU A 553 87.45 -15.11 7.88
C GLU A 553 86.26 -14.87 8.84
N ALA A 554 85.13 -14.35 8.33
CA ALA A 554 83.88 -14.22 9.11
C ALA A 554 82.64 -14.44 8.23
N THR A 555 81.76 -15.38 8.59
CA THR A 555 80.65 -15.84 7.71
C THR A 555 79.31 -16.12 8.41
N HIS A 556 79.19 -16.01 9.74
CA HIS A 556 77.97 -16.38 10.48
C HIS A 556 77.57 -15.36 11.56
N CYS A 557 76.26 -15.17 11.76
CA CYS A 557 75.70 -14.43 12.88
C CYS A 557 75.56 -15.35 14.11
N LYS A 558 75.69 -14.80 15.33
CA LYS A 558 76.00 -15.57 16.55
C LYS A 558 74.88 -15.60 17.60
N LEU A 559 73.62 -15.41 17.21
CA LEU A 559 72.50 -15.20 18.15
C LEU A 559 71.16 -15.90 17.84
N CYS A 560 70.90 -16.36 16.61
CA CYS A 560 69.68 -17.11 16.30
C CYS A 560 69.84 -17.99 15.04
N GLU A 561 69.38 -19.25 15.12
CA GLU A 561 69.48 -20.25 14.04
C GLU A 561 68.08 -20.60 13.52
N THR A 562 67.65 -20.06 12.37
CA THR A 562 66.60 -20.67 11.52
C THR A 562 66.52 -20.01 10.14
N GLU A 563 66.20 -20.79 9.11
CA GLU A 563 65.92 -20.32 7.75
C GLU A 563 64.44 -19.96 7.56
N PHE A 564 64.14 -19.07 6.61
CA PHE A 564 62.81 -18.98 5.98
C PHE A 564 62.94 -18.85 4.47
N SER A 565 62.05 -19.53 3.73
CA SER A 565 62.15 -19.68 2.28
C SER A 565 60.82 -19.39 1.56
N LEU A 566 60.93 -19.13 0.26
CA LEU A 566 59.88 -19.25 -0.76
C LEU A 566 58.56 -18.51 -0.54
N SER A 567 58.58 -17.23 -0.93
CA SER A 567 57.77 -16.75 -2.07
C SER A 567 56.41 -17.44 -2.32
N LYS A 568 55.41 -17.14 -1.50
CA LYS A 568 53.99 -17.37 -1.83
C LYS A 568 53.16 -16.14 -1.55
N ARG A 569 52.77 -15.43 -2.61
CA ARG A 569 51.54 -14.64 -2.57
C ARG A 569 50.39 -15.65 -2.50
N LYS A 570 49.67 -15.65 -1.38
CA LYS A 570 48.31 -16.17 -1.28
C LYS A 570 47.36 -14.98 -1.20
N ASP A 571 46.13 -15.18 -1.63
CA ASP A 571 45.02 -14.30 -1.32
C ASP A 571 44.81 -14.17 0.20
N LEU A 572 44.13 -13.11 0.62
CA LEU A 572 43.69 -12.95 2.01
C LEU A 572 42.85 -14.18 2.41
N ASP A 573 43.12 -14.72 3.59
CA ASP A 573 42.32 -15.81 4.17
C ASP A 573 40.89 -15.34 4.45
N GLU A 574 39.92 -16.26 4.49
CA GLU A 574 38.51 -15.93 4.68
C GLU A 574 38.26 -15.17 5.98
N ASP A 575 38.83 -15.69 7.07
CA ASP A 575 38.88 -15.10 8.40
C ASP A 575 39.51 -13.69 8.42
N MET A 576 40.44 -13.39 7.52
CA MET A 576 41.09 -12.08 7.45
C MET A 576 40.18 -10.99 6.86
N HIS A 577 39.35 -11.30 5.87
CA HIS A 577 38.37 -10.33 5.33
C HIS A 577 37.38 -9.89 6.43
N GLN A 578 36.91 -10.85 7.23
CA GLN A 578 35.98 -10.59 8.33
C GLN A 578 36.65 -9.77 9.45
N LYS A 579 37.90 -10.07 9.80
CA LYS A 579 38.69 -9.30 10.78
C LYS A 579 38.89 -7.85 10.35
N ILE A 580 39.28 -7.62 9.09
CA ILE A 580 39.43 -6.26 8.54
C ILE A 580 38.10 -5.51 8.58
N ALA A 581 36.98 -6.15 8.20
CA ALA A 581 35.66 -5.52 8.26
C ALA A 581 35.21 -5.18 9.68
N SER A 582 35.57 -6.01 10.67
CA SER A 582 35.33 -5.77 12.09
C SER A 582 36.15 -4.58 12.61
N GLU A 583 37.46 -4.55 12.32
CA GLU A 583 38.37 -3.47 12.71
C GLU A 583 38.00 -2.11 12.08
N MET A 584 37.60 -2.11 10.81
CA MET A 584 37.15 -0.89 10.12
C MET A 584 35.83 -0.35 10.69
N ASN A 585 34.98 -1.22 11.28
CA ASN A 585 33.70 -0.89 11.93
C ASN A 585 32.79 0.07 11.12
N LEU A 586 32.80 -0.08 9.80
CA LEU A 586 31.87 0.57 8.88
C LEU A 586 30.67 -0.36 8.62
N SER A 587 29.60 0.16 7.99
CA SER A 587 28.42 -0.65 7.65
C SER A 587 28.79 -1.87 6.80
N GLU A 588 29.65 -1.67 5.79
CA GLU A 588 30.24 -2.72 4.97
C GLU A 588 31.67 -2.35 4.54
N THR A 589 32.56 -3.35 4.49
CA THR A 589 33.86 -3.28 3.84
C THR A 589 33.83 -4.12 2.56
N ALA A 590 34.19 -3.53 1.42
CA ALA A 590 34.15 -4.17 0.10
C ALA A 590 35.54 -4.63 -0.36
N PHE A 591 35.67 -5.89 -0.76
CA PHE A 591 36.93 -6.47 -1.22
C PHE A 591 36.85 -6.84 -2.71
N ILE A 592 37.57 -6.07 -3.54
CA ILE A 592 37.72 -6.31 -4.97
C ILE A 592 38.82 -7.36 -5.17
N ARG A 593 38.50 -8.48 -5.82
CA ARG A 593 39.44 -9.56 -6.15
C ARG A 593 39.56 -9.77 -7.66
N LYS A 594 40.73 -10.23 -8.09
CA LYS A 594 40.97 -10.70 -9.46
C LYS A 594 40.34 -12.08 -9.63
N LEU A 595 39.79 -12.38 -10.80
CA LEU A 595 39.19 -13.70 -11.09
C LEU A 595 40.25 -14.65 -11.67
N HIS A 596 41.23 -14.10 -12.38
CA HIS A 596 42.33 -14.82 -13.00
C HIS A 596 43.67 -14.16 -12.67
N THR A 597 44.74 -14.95 -12.61
CA THR A 597 46.11 -14.47 -12.29
C THR A 597 46.68 -13.47 -13.31
N LYS A 598 46.05 -13.35 -14.49
CA LYS A 598 46.39 -12.39 -15.54
C LYS A 598 45.60 -11.08 -15.48
N ASP A 599 44.59 -10.97 -14.62
CA ASP A 599 43.77 -9.76 -14.54
C ASP A 599 44.58 -8.55 -14.08
N ASP A 600 44.14 -7.36 -14.46
CA ASP A 600 44.72 -6.11 -14.01
C ASP A 600 43.65 -5.07 -13.63
N PHE A 601 43.85 -4.37 -12.51
CA PHE A 601 42.87 -3.41 -12.00
C PHE A 601 42.70 -2.18 -12.90
N THR A 602 43.62 -1.93 -13.85
CA THR A 602 43.54 -0.85 -14.83
C THR A 602 42.96 -1.28 -16.19
N LYS A 603 42.93 -2.60 -16.49
CA LYS A 603 42.60 -3.13 -17.83
C LYS A 603 41.50 -4.19 -17.88
N SER A 604 41.37 -5.05 -16.88
CA SER A 604 40.26 -6.02 -16.82
C SER A 604 38.94 -5.28 -16.60
N SER A 605 37.89 -5.76 -17.25
CA SER A 605 36.51 -5.29 -17.08
C SER A 605 35.69 -6.14 -16.11
N CYS A 606 36.19 -7.32 -15.73
CA CYS A 606 35.50 -8.25 -14.83
C CYS A 606 36.35 -8.51 -13.57
N PHE A 607 35.72 -8.44 -12.40
CA PHE A 607 36.34 -8.65 -11.09
C PHE A 607 35.41 -9.45 -10.18
N GLY A 608 35.97 -10.13 -9.18
CA GLY A 608 35.16 -10.64 -8.07
C GLY A 608 34.92 -9.54 -7.04
N LEU A 609 33.75 -9.53 -6.42
CA LEU A 609 33.42 -8.58 -5.36
C LEU A 609 32.68 -9.28 -4.21
N ARG A 610 33.10 -8.97 -2.98
CA ARG A 610 32.55 -9.49 -1.73
C ARG A 610 32.43 -8.35 -0.72
N TRP A 611 31.44 -8.40 0.16
CA TRP A 611 31.18 -7.35 1.15
C TRP A 611 30.93 -7.96 2.52
N PHE A 612 31.56 -7.38 3.53
CA PHE A 612 31.50 -7.86 4.91
C PHE A 612 31.03 -6.73 5.82
N THR A 613 30.01 -6.98 6.62
CA THR A 613 29.71 -6.17 7.81
C THR A 613 30.77 -6.46 8.88
N PRO A 614 30.77 -5.75 10.03
CA PRO A 614 31.65 -6.08 11.15
C PRO A 614 31.47 -7.50 11.73
N THR A 615 30.39 -8.20 11.37
CA THR A 615 29.98 -9.51 11.91
C THR A 615 29.91 -10.66 10.89
N ASN A 616 29.62 -10.39 9.62
CA ASN A 616 29.39 -11.43 8.60
C ASN A 616 29.59 -10.94 7.16
N GLU A 617 29.86 -11.85 6.22
CA GLU A 617 29.68 -11.57 4.79
C GLU A 617 28.18 -11.36 4.46
N VAL A 618 27.88 -10.47 3.52
CA VAL A 618 26.53 -10.27 2.95
C VAL A 618 26.53 -10.56 1.45
N PRO A 619 25.46 -11.19 0.91
CA PRO A 619 25.47 -11.68 -0.46
C PRO A 619 25.27 -10.59 -1.54
N LEU A 620 24.87 -9.37 -1.14
CA LEU A 620 24.66 -8.22 -2.02
C LEU A 620 24.72 -6.91 -1.21
N CYS A 621 25.54 -5.94 -1.65
CA CYS A 621 25.53 -4.58 -1.09
C CYS A 621 25.66 -3.50 -2.19
N GLY A 622 24.64 -2.64 -2.31
CA GLY A 622 24.53 -1.67 -3.41
C GLY A 622 25.55 -0.53 -3.32
N HIS A 623 25.48 0.30 -2.29
CA HIS A 623 26.37 1.45 -2.09
C HIS A 623 27.85 1.06 -2.01
N ALA A 624 28.17 -0.10 -1.43
CA ALA A 624 29.54 -0.61 -1.42
C ALA A 624 30.01 -1.12 -2.81
N THR A 625 29.11 -1.57 -3.69
CA THR A 625 29.44 -1.83 -5.12
C THR A 625 29.73 -0.55 -5.87
N LEU A 626 28.91 0.49 -5.66
CA LEU A 626 29.11 1.83 -6.23
C LEU A 626 30.43 2.45 -5.76
N ALA A 627 30.82 2.25 -4.50
CA ALA A 627 32.12 2.63 -3.97
C ALA A 627 33.29 1.81 -4.57
N ALA A 628 33.13 0.49 -4.71
CA ALA A 628 34.15 -0.38 -5.35
C ALA A 628 34.41 0.01 -6.81
N ALA A 629 33.35 0.30 -7.57
CA ALA A 629 33.43 0.87 -8.91
C ALA A 629 34.15 2.23 -8.91
N ALA A 630 33.87 3.10 -7.94
CA ALA A 630 34.55 4.39 -7.82
C ALA A 630 36.05 4.25 -7.57
N VAL A 631 36.49 3.26 -6.79
CA VAL A 631 37.92 2.97 -6.60
C VAL A 631 38.56 2.52 -7.92
N LEU A 632 37.91 1.65 -8.70
CA LEU A 632 38.45 1.19 -9.98
C LEU A 632 38.50 2.31 -11.03
N PHE A 633 37.42 3.06 -11.23
CA PHE A 633 37.37 4.17 -12.19
C PHE A 633 38.26 5.35 -11.75
N ASN A 634 38.07 5.85 -10.52
CA ASN A 634 38.64 7.14 -10.12
C ASN A 634 40.04 7.03 -9.49
N ILE A 635 40.38 5.92 -8.82
CA ILE A 635 41.70 5.73 -8.18
C ILE A 635 42.61 4.86 -9.04
N GLN A 636 42.17 3.66 -9.44
CA GLN A 636 42.97 2.75 -10.28
C GLN A 636 43.01 3.16 -11.76
N LYS A 637 42.18 4.14 -12.18
CA LYS A 637 42.09 4.62 -13.57
C LYS A 637 41.82 3.50 -14.58
N ASN A 638 40.88 2.61 -14.26
CA ASN A 638 40.47 1.54 -15.16
C ASN A 638 39.94 2.14 -16.48
N MET A 639 40.41 1.61 -17.60
CA MET A 639 40.16 2.16 -18.94
C MET A 639 38.81 1.73 -19.55
N ASN A 640 38.10 0.78 -18.93
CA ASN A 640 36.80 0.33 -19.41
C ASN A 640 35.70 1.33 -18.99
N SER A 641 34.67 1.52 -19.83
CA SER A 641 33.51 2.35 -19.50
C SER A 641 32.49 1.65 -18.59
N SER A 642 32.54 0.33 -18.53
CA SER A 642 31.66 -0.54 -17.73
C SER A 642 32.47 -1.68 -17.12
N LEU A 643 32.09 -2.07 -15.91
CA LEU A 643 32.70 -3.11 -15.09
C LEU A 643 31.64 -4.12 -14.66
N THR A 644 31.97 -5.41 -14.76
CA THR A 644 31.19 -6.50 -14.20
C THR A 644 31.82 -6.98 -12.89
N PHE A 645 31.01 -7.12 -11.85
CA PHE A 645 31.38 -7.74 -10.59
C PHE A 645 30.70 -9.11 -10.47
N VAL A 646 31.49 -10.16 -10.32
CA VAL A 646 31.02 -11.52 -9.98
C VAL A 646 30.91 -11.63 -8.45
N THR A 647 29.71 -11.93 -7.97
CA THR A 647 29.34 -11.84 -6.55
C THR A 647 28.53 -13.05 -6.11
N LEU A 648 28.27 -13.21 -4.81
CA LEU A 648 27.40 -14.28 -4.29
C LEU A 648 25.95 -14.19 -4.80
N SER A 649 25.50 -13.02 -5.26
CA SER A 649 24.19 -12.83 -5.91
C SER A 649 24.27 -12.79 -7.44
N GLY A 650 25.35 -13.31 -8.03
CA GLY A 650 25.59 -13.31 -9.48
C GLY A 650 26.32 -12.06 -9.98
N GLU A 651 26.09 -11.69 -11.25
CA GLU A 651 26.75 -10.54 -11.88
C GLU A 651 26.02 -9.23 -11.59
N LEU A 652 26.79 -8.22 -11.14
CA LEU A 652 26.38 -6.82 -11.04
C LEU A 652 27.19 -6.00 -12.05
N LYS A 653 26.58 -5.01 -12.70
CA LYS A 653 27.28 -4.12 -13.63
C LYS A 653 27.31 -2.70 -13.09
N ALA A 654 28.47 -2.05 -13.21
CA ALA A 654 28.70 -0.67 -12.80
C ALA A 654 29.39 0.09 -13.93
N ARG A 655 28.87 1.27 -14.30
CA ARG A 655 29.40 2.09 -15.40
C ARG A 655 29.58 3.54 -14.98
N GLN A 656 30.56 4.23 -15.57
CA GLN A 656 30.83 5.63 -15.26
C GLN A 656 30.12 6.56 -16.27
N GLU A 657 29.26 7.44 -15.76
CA GLU A 657 28.54 8.44 -16.55
C GLU A 657 28.81 9.86 -16.00
N LYS A 658 29.81 10.52 -16.59
CA LYS A 658 30.30 11.84 -16.15
C LYS A 658 30.70 11.78 -14.66
N ASP A 659 30.03 12.57 -13.82
CA ASP A 659 30.29 12.69 -12.37
C ASP A 659 29.59 11.62 -11.52
N HIS A 660 28.91 10.66 -12.16
CA HIS A 660 28.07 9.65 -11.50
C HIS A 660 28.55 8.24 -11.87
N ILE A 661 28.26 7.29 -10.99
CA ILE A 661 28.40 5.87 -11.25
C ILE A 661 27.00 5.27 -11.23
N VAL A 662 26.67 4.55 -12.29
CA VAL A 662 25.38 3.87 -12.45
C VAL A 662 25.56 2.40 -12.11
N LEU A 663 24.75 1.89 -11.18
CA LEU A 663 24.57 0.45 -10.97
C LEU A 663 23.36 -0.03 -11.75
N ASP A 664 23.57 -1.09 -12.52
CA ASP A 664 22.54 -1.82 -13.26
C ASP A 664 22.02 -2.97 -12.38
N LEU A 665 20.76 -2.87 -11.95
CA LEU A 665 20.12 -3.76 -10.98
C LEU A 665 18.77 -4.30 -11.49
N PRO A 666 18.28 -5.46 -11.00
CA PRO A 666 16.92 -5.92 -11.30
C PRO A 666 15.87 -4.98 -10.71
N LEU A 667 14.80 -4.69 -11.47
CA LEU A 667 13.61 -3.99 -10.98
C LEU A 667 12.70 -5.01 -10.28
N TYR A 668 12.18 -4.68 -9.09
CA TYR A 668 11.27 -5.55 -8.36
C TYR A 668 9.89 -4.90 -8.20
N SER A 669 8.85 -5.69 -8.42
CA SER A 669 7.47 -5.27 -8.15
C SER A 669 7.18 -5.25 -6.65
N ALA A 670 6.25 -4.38 -6.26
CA ALA A 670 5.51 -4.47 -5.01
C ALA A 670 4.02 -4.58 -5.35
N TYR A 671 3.30 -5.39 -4.58
CA TYR A 671 1.87 -5.65 -4.75
C TYR A 671 1.10 -5.08 -3.56
N PRO A 672 -0.17 -4.69 -3.70
CA PRO A 672 -0.99 -4.25 -2.57
C PRO A 672 -0.96 -5.26 -1.41
N GLN A 673 -0.85 -4.75 -0.18
CA GLN A 673 -0.75 -5.55 1.03
C GLN A 673 -1.91 -5.19 1.96
N GLU A 674 -2.66 -6.19 2.42
CA GLU A 674 -3.77 -6.00 3.36
C GLU A 674 -3.27 -5.41 4.68
N PHE A 675 -3.95 -4.37 5.16
CA PHE A 675 -3.51 -3.57 6.30
C PHE A 675 -3.54 -4.38 7.60
N GLN A 676 -4.55 -5.22 7.81
CA GLN A 676 -4.74 -6.00 9.03
C GLN A 676 -3.61 -7.02 9.29
N GLU A 677 -2.91 -7.52 8.25
CA GLU A 677 -1.78 -8.43 8.46
C GLU A 677 -0.56 -7.76 9.11
N VAL A 678 -0.38 -6.46 8.90
CA VAL A 678 0.83 -5.70 9.29
C VAL A 678 0.51 -4.42 10.07
N GLU A 679 -0.73 -4.25 10.52
CA GLU A 679 -1.23 -3.07 11.23
C GLU A 679 -0.34 -2.66 12.42
N GLU A 680 0.13 -3.64 13.19
CA GLU A 680 0.99 -3.41 14.37
C GLU A 680 2.38 -2.92 13.97
N LEU A 681 2.96 -3.45 12.90
CA LEU A 681 4.24 -3.00 12.34
C LEU A 681 4.12 -1.58 11.78
N VAL A 682 3.04 -1.28 11.05
CA VAL A 682 2.79 0.04 10.49
C VAL A 682 2.56 1.07 11.60
N LYS A 683 1.72 0.76 12.61
CA LYS A 683 1.52 1.64 13.78
C LYS A 683 2.79 1.85 14.60
N THR A 684 3.62 0.82 14.76
CA THR A 684 4.93 0.96 15.44
C THR A 684 5.90 1.83 14.64
N ALA A 685 5.79 1.86 13.30
CA ALA A 685 6.63 2.67 12.45
C ALA A 685 6.20 4.13 12.30
N VAL A 686 4.90 4.40 12.14
CA VAL A 686 4.37 5.73 11.78
C VAL A 686 3.29 6.27 12.74
N GLY A 687 2.92 5.52 13.76
CA GLY A 687 1.83 5.89 14.68
C GLY A 687 0.50 6.06 13.95
N ASP A 688 -0.28 7.06 14.34
CA ASP A 688 -1.57 7.42 13.74
C ASP A 688 -1.44 8.28 12.46
N MET A 689 -0.29 8.27 11.77
CA MET A 689 -0.12 8.98 10.51
C MET A 689 -0.93 8.36 9.37
N VAL A 690 -1.45 9.20 8.49
CA VAL A 690 -2.27 8.77 7.35
C VAL A 690 -1.40 8.07 6.30
N VAL A 691 -1.49 6.75 6.25
CA VAL A 691 -0.96 5.91 5.17
C VAL A 691 -1.86 6.05 3.94
N GLN A 692 -1.25 6.23 2.78
CA GLN A 692 -1.93 6.38 1.48
C GLN A 692 -2.05 5.06 0.74
N ASP A 693 -0.95 4.31 0.68
CA ASP A 693 -0.85 2.99 0.05
C ASP A 693 0.09 2.12 0.87
N LEU A 694 -0.18 0.81 0.85
CA LEU A 694 0.60 -0.21 1.53
C LEU A 694 0.88 -1.35 0.54
N CYS A 695 2.15 -1.65 0.32
CA CYS A 695 2.56 -2.65 -0.67
C CYS A 695 3.70 -3.54 -0.16
N TYR A 696 3.75 -4.79 -0.57
CA TYR A 696 4.81 -5.74 -0.21
C TYR A 696 5.50 -6.30 -1.46
N SER A 697 6.82 -6.43 -1.41
CA SER A 697 7.67 -7.01 -2.46
C SER A 697 8.18 -8.38 -2.00
N PRO A 698 7.61 -9.51 -2.49
CA PRO A 698 7.97 -10.85 -2.02
C PRO A 698 9.45 -11.21 -2.27
N ASP A 699 9.98 -10.86 -3.44
CA ASP A 699 11.35 -11.19 -3.86
C ASP A 699 12.40 -10.55 -2.94
N THR A 700 12.12 -9.32 -2.50
CA THR A 700 13.04 -8.54 -1.65
C THR A 700 12.68 -8.57 -0.17
N LYS A 701 11.53 -9.16 0.18
CA LYS A 701 10.92 -9.18 1.52
C LYS A 701 10.73 -7.79 2.15
N LYS A 702 10.51 -6.76 1.32
CA LYS A 702 10.34 -5.37 1.76
C LYS A 702 8.85 -4.98 1.81
N LEU A 703 8.43 -4.43 2.94
CA LEU A 703 7.16 -3.71 3.08
C LEU A 703 7.39 -2.23 2.73
N LEU A 704 6.53 -1.67 1.89
CA LEU A 704 6.51 -0.28 1.46
C LEU A 704 5.25 0.39 2.03
N VAL A 705 5.46 1.40 2.87
CA VAL A 705 4.41 2.24 3.45
C VAL A 705 4.53 3.62 2.79
N ARG A 706 3.57 3.99 1.94
CA ARG A 706 3.47 5.35 1.41
C ARG A 706 2.65 6.20 2.38
N LEU A 707 3.20 7.32 2.81
CA LEU A 707 2.50 8.34 3.59
C LEU A 707 1.69 9.26 2.65
N SER A 708 0.61 9.84 3.18
CA SER A 708 -0.25 10.79 2.45
C SER A 708 0.53 11.93 1.80
N ASP A 709 0.13 12.29 0.57
CA ASP A 709 0.61 13.47 -0.18
C ASP A 709 0.38 14.81 0.56
N THR A 710 -0.34 14.79 1.69
CA THR A 710 -0.52 15.94 2.61
C THR A 710 0.68 16.21 3.52
N TYR A 711 1.61 15.26 3.67
CA TYR A 711 2.84 15.44 4.45
C TYR A 711 3.98 15.98 3.58
N GLU A 712 4.89 16.74 4.19
CA GLU A 712 6.12 17.20 3.54
C GLU A 712 7.34 16.35 3.92
N ARG A 713 8.42 16.46 3.13
CA ARG A 713 9.78 15.96 3.44
C ARG A 713 10.17 16.14 4.91
N SER A 714 9.89 17.32 5.48
CA SER A 714 10.26 17.66 6.85
C SER A 714 9.53 16.87 7.94
N VAL A 715 8.46 16.12 7.58
CA VAL A 715 7.78 15.16 8.46
C VAL A 715 8.56 13.85 8.48
N LEU A 716 8.94 13.33 7.30
CA LEU A 716 9.72 12.10 7.16
C LEU A 716 11.11 12.22 7.82
N GLU A 717 11.74 13.39 7.76
CA GLU A 717 13.01 13.69 8.44
C GLU A 717 12.88 13.77 9.98
N LYS A 718 11.72 14.19 10.50
CA LYS A 718 11.48 14.34 11.95
C LYS A 718 10.89 13.08 12.61
N LEU A 719 10.36 12.15 11.83
CA LEU A 719 9.72 10.93 12.31
C LEU A 719 10.70 10.09 13.15
N LYS A 720 10.32 9.78 14.39
CA LYS A 720 11.11 8.95 15.31
C LYS A 720 10.60 7.50 15.31
N VAL A 721 11.09 6.72 14.37
CA VAL A 721 10.87 5.27 14.32
C VAL A 721 11.75 4.60 15.37
N ASN A 722 11.18 3.88 16.34
CA ASN A 722 11.99 2.98 17.16
C ASN A 722 12.20 1.67 16.40
N ALA A 723 13.29 1.60 15.64
CA ALA A 723 13.61 0.45 14.80
C ALA A 723 13.71 -0.88 15.57
N GLN A 724 13.98 -0.85 16.89
CA GLN A 724 14.05 -2.06 17.70
C GLN A 724 12.65 -2.68 17.93
N ASP A 725 11.62 -1.85 18.06
CA ASP A 725 10.23 -2.27 18.33
C ASP A 725 9.55 -2.85 17.06
N LEU A 726 10.06 -2.52 15.88
CA LEU A 726 9.61 -3.11 14.61
C LEU A 726 9.80 -4.64 14.57
N VAL A 727 10.77 -5.18 15.32
CA VAL A 727 11.06 -6.62 15.32
C VAL A 727 9.94 -7.43 15.99
N PRO A 728 9.51 -7.16 17.24
CA PRO A 728 8.36 -7.83 17.85
C PRO A 728 7.00 -7.47 17.22
N ALA A 729 6.87 -6.31 16.56
CA ALA A 729 5.66 -5.92 15.86
C ALA A 729 5.43 -6.69 14.52
N GLU A 730 6.45 -7.37 14.00
CA GLU A 730 6.38 -8.16 12.76
C GLU A 730 5.86 -9.59 13.03
N LYS A 731 4.53 -9.76 12.98
CA LYS A 731 3.86 -11.03 13.33
C LYS A 731 3.74 -12.05 12.20
N THR A 732 4.09 -11.70 10.97
CA THR A 732 3.91 -12.55 9.78
C THR A 732 5.12 -13.43 9.48
N GLY A 733 6.30 -13.04 9.96
CA GLY A 733 7.59 -13.63 9.57
C GLY A 733 8.07 -13.24 8.17
N LYS A 734 7.21 -12.64 7.33
CA LYS A 734 7.45 -12.33 5.92
C LYS A 734 8.45 -11.18 5.75
N VAL A 735 8.27 -10.09 6.50
CA VAL A 735 8.98 -8.81 6.27
C VAL A 735 10.40 -8.85 6.81
N LYS A 736 11.37 -8.37 6.04
CA LYS A 736 12.79 -8.24 6.43
C LYS A 736 13.39 -6.86 6.10
N GLY A 737 12.54 -5.92 5.69
CA GLY A 737 12.89 -4.51 5.47
C GLY A 737 11.63 -3.66 5.38
N LEU A 738 11.69 -2.46 5.94
CA LEU A 738 10.60 -1.49 5.94
C LEU A 738 11.04 -0.23 5.20
N ILE A 739 10.36 0.07 4.10
CA ILE A 739 10.49 1.31 3.35
C ILE A 739 9.36 2.25 3.78
N LEU A 740 9.71 3.41 4.34
CA LEU A 740 8.77 4.52 4.46
C LEU A 740 9.01 5.46 3.27
N THR A 741 7.95 5.86 2.56
CA THR A 741 8.08 6.74 1.39
C THR A 741 7.00 7.81 1.32
N LEU A 742 7.33 8.92 0.67
CA LEU A 742 6.49 10.10 0.53
C LEU A 742 6.74 10.69 -0.86
N LYS A 743 5.69 11.24 -1.49
CA LYS A 743 5.78 11.85 -2.80
C LYS A 743 6.65 13.11 -2.80
N GLY A 744 7.30 13.38 -3.92
CA GLY A 744 8.02 14.61 -4.17
C GLY A 744 7.09 15.83 -4.24
N SER A 745 7.51 16.92 -3.62
CA SER A 745 6.86 18.23 -3.72
C SER A 745 7.85 19.27 -4.25
N LEU A 746 7.33 20.26 -4.98
CA LEU A 746 8.12 21.38 -5.48
C LEU A 746 8.51 22.30 -4.33
N SER A 747 9.78 22.66 -4.23
CA SER A 747 10.33 23.54 -3.21
C SER A 747 11.22 24.62 -3.83
N GLU A 748 11.05 25.87 -3.38
CA GLU A 748 11.96 26.97 -3.74
C GLU A 748 13.25 26.94 -2.90
N LYS A 749 13.29 26.17 -1.80
CA LYS A 749 14.39 26.13 -0.82
C LYS A 749 15.30 24.92 -0.96
N HIS A 750 14.83 23.87 -1.63
CA HIS A 750 15.53 22.62 -1.80
C HIS A 750 15.47 22.16 -3.25
N LYS A 751 16.41 21.32 -3.66
CA LYS A 751 16.35 20.63 -4.95
C LYS A 751 15.05 19.83 -5.03
N ASN A 752 14.37 19.89 -6.17
CA ASN A 752 13.14 19.13 -6.39
C ASN A 752 13.48 17.65 -6.59
N TYR A 753 12.83 16.79 -5.81
CA TYR A 753 12.89 15.33 -5.93
C TYR A 753 11.50 14.81 -6.32
N ASP A 754 11.45 13.69 -7.02
CA ASP A 754 10.22 12.99 -7.42
C ASP A 754 9.61 12.19 -6.27
N PHE A 755 10.44 11.68 -5.36
CA PHE A 755 10.00 11.07 -4.11
C PHE A 755 11.10 11.07 -3.02
N TYR A 756 10.65 10.87 -1.79
CA TYR A 756 11.45 10.75 -0.59
C TYR A 756 11.31 9.35 0.02
N SER A 757 12.36 8.85 0.69
CA SER A 757 12.36 7.53 1.33
C SER A 757 13.14 7.51 2.64
N ARG A 758 12.85 6.54 3.52
CA ARG A 758 13.71 6.07 4.63
C ARG A 758 13.59 4.55 4.68
N TYR A 759 14.64 3.86 5.13
CA TYR A 759 14.69 2.40 5.12
C TYR A 759 15.25 1.83 6.43
N PHE A 760 14.48 0.91 7.03
CA PHE A 760 14.77 0.26 8.30
C PHE A 760 14.87 -1.25 8.06
N ALA A 761 15.94 -1.89 8.52
CA ALA A 761 16.17 -3.31 8.34
C ALA A 761 16.66 -4.01 9.63
N PRO A 762 15.98 -3.79 10.79
CA PRO A 762 16.44 -4.30 12.09
C PRO A 762 16.51 -5.83 12.14
N TRP A 763 15.68 -6.54 11.36
CA TRP A 763 15.77 -8.01 11.19
C TRP A 763 17.09 -8.49 10.56
N ASN A 764 17.85 -7.59 9.93
CA ASN A 764 19.17 -7.83 9.35
C ASN A 764 20.29 -7.08 10.13
N GLY A 765 20.00 -6.62 11.36
CA GLY A 765 20.95 -5.89 12.22
C GLY A 765 21.10 -4.39 11.93
N VAL A 766 20.48 -3.85 10.87
CA VAL A 766 20.62 -2.44 10.46
C VAL A 766 19.36 -1.66 10.84
N LEU A 767 19.42 -0.93 11.96
CA LEU A 767 18.27 -0.18 12.49
C LEU A 767 17.67 0.79 11.47
N GLU A 768 18.49 1.71 10.93
CA GLU A 768 18.18 2.53 9.76
C GLU A 768 19.41 2.56 8.86
N ASP A 769 19.21 2.33 7.56
CA ASP A 769 20.26 2.43 6.54
C ASP A 769 20.34 3.86 6.02
N PRO A 770 21.53 4.48 5.96
CA PRO A 770 21.73 5.77 5.34
C PRO A 770 21.18 5.89 3.90
N VAL A 771 21.49 4.95 2.99
CA VAL A 771 21.22 5.07 1.53
C VAL A 771 21.10 3.70 0.84
N THR A 772 19.86 3.22 0.65
CA THR A 772 19.58 1.82 0.28
C THR A 772 19.26 1.64 -1.20
N GLY A 773 20.26 1.27 -2.01
CA GLY A 773 20.04 0.93 -3.43
C GLY A 773 18.99 -0.17 -3.65
N SER A 774 18.97 -1.22 -2.80
CA SER A 774 18.03 -2.35 -2.93
C SER A 774 16.60 -2.06 -2.42
N ALA A 775 16.35 -0.90 -1.79
CA ALA A 775 15.00 -0.39 -1.58
C ALA A 775 14.51 0.36 -2.83
N HIS A 776 15.43 1.01 -3.54
CA HIS A 776 15.12 1.80 -4.72
C HIS A 776 14.87 0.98 -5.98
N THR A 777 15.27 -0.30 -6.01
CA THR A 777 14.77 -1.28 -6.99
C THR A 777 13.29 -1.63 -6.83
N VAL A 778 12.70 -1.40 -5.65
CA VAL A 778 11.25 -1.54 -5.38
C VAL A 778 10.55 -0.19 -5.56
N LEU A 779 11.08 0.88 -4.97
CA LEU A 779 10.53 2.23 -5.09
C LEU A 779 10.52 2.74 -6.54
N GLY A 780 11.50 2.36 -7.36
CA GLY A 780 11.52 2.69 -8.79
C GLY A 780 10.31 2.12 -9.53
N SER A 781 9.95 0.86 -9.27
CA SER A 781 8.77 0.23 -9.88
C SER A 781 7.49 0.91 -9.40
N TYR A 782 7.38 1.10 -8.08
CA TYR A 782 6.23 1.73 -7.44
C TYR A 782 6.00 3.17 -7.93
N TRP A 783 7.00 4.05 -7.80
CA TRP A 783 6.85 5.47 -8.17
C TRP A 783 6.81 5.70 -9.68
N SER A 784 7.40 4.83 -10.51
CA SER A 784 7.24 4.93 -11.96
C SER A 784 5.77 4.82 -12.37
N GLN A 785 5.06 3.84 -11.80
CA GLN A 785 3.62 3.65 -12.02
C GLN A 785 2.78 4.82 -11.50
N HIS A 786 3.12 5.36 -10.31
CA HIS A 786 2.36 6.44 -9.66
C HIS A 786 2.65 7.85 -10.19
N LEU A 787 3.77 8.06 -10.89
CA LEU A 787 4.17 9.34 -11.46
C LEU A 787 4.12 9.38 -13.00
N GLY A 788 3.99 8.22 -13.67
CA GLY A 788 4.07 8.11 -15.12
C GLY A 788 5.47 8.42 -15.69
N LYS A 789 6.53 8.13 -14.93
CA LYS A 789 7.92 8.49 -15.26
C LYS A 789 8.84 7.28 -15.31
N THR A 790 9.73 7.22 -16.30
CA THR A 790 10.84 6.25 -16.34
C THR A 790 12.10 6.79 -15.68
N GLU A 791 12.36 8.09 -15.76
CA GLU A 791 13.46 8.78 -15.06
C GLU A 791 12.94 9.58 -13.86
N MET A 792 13.57 9.40 -12.70
CA MET A 792 13.19 10.03 -11.43
C MET A 792 14.43 10.40 -10.59
N LEU A 793 14.31 11.46 -9.78
CA LEU A 793 15.29 11.83 -8.76
C LEU A 793 14.75 11.54 -7.35
N ALA A 794 15.42 10.65 -6.61
CA ALA A 794 15.02 10.24 -5.28
C ALA A 794 15.96 10.78 -4.19
N CYS A 795 15.41 11.02 -2.99
CA CYS A 795 16.22 11.35 -1.81
C CYS A 795 15.85 10.48 -0.59
N GLN A 796 16.81 9.66 -0.15
CA GLN A 796 16.70 8.94 1.13
C GLN A 796 17.00 9.92 2.27
N CYS A 797 15.97 10.25 3.04
CA CYS A 797 15.95 11.28 4.09
C CYS A 797 16.35 10.69 5.46
N SER A 798 17.39 9.86 5.47
CA SER A 798 18.05 9.41 6.70
C SER A 798 18.85 10.56 7.35
N GLN A 799 19.36 10.36 8.56
CA GLN A 799 20.17 11.39 9.26
C GLN A 799 21.41 11.84 8.47
N ARG A 800 21.96 10.99 7.59
CA ARG A 800 23.07 11.35 6.68
C ARG A 800 22.61 11.93 5.35
N GLY A 801 21.43 11.51 4.89
CA GLY A 801 20.90 11.83 3.57
C GLY A 801 21.59 11.09 2.42
N GLY A 802 20.87 10.88 1.32
CA GLY A 802 21.43 10.46 0.05
C GLY A 802 20.54 10.86 -1.13
N GLU A 803 21.15 11.31 -2.23
CA GLU A 803 20.50 11.50 -3.53
C GLU A 803 20.85 10.34 -4.45
N MET A 804 19.88 9.88 -5.24
CA MET A 804 20.13 9.00 -6.38
C MET A 804 19.20 9.32 -7.54
N LYS A 805 19.69 9.12 -8.77
CA LYS A 805 18.87 9.11 -9.99
C LYS A 805 18.47 7.68 -10.28
N ILE A 806 17.25 7.49 -10.77
CA ILE A 806 16.65 6.20 -11.04
C ILE A 806 16.09 6.25 -12.45
N SER A 807 16.60 5.40 -13.34
CA SER A 807 16.09 5.26 -14.72
C SER A 807 15.67 3.81 -14.95
N LEU A 808 14.39 3.58 -15.23
CA LEU A 808 13.86 2.25 -15.52
C LEU A 808 14.18 1.84 -16.96
N GLN A 809 14.71 0.64 -17.13
CA GLN A 809 14.98 0.03 -18.44
C GLN A 809 13.78 -0.81 -18.90
N SER A 810 13.61 -0.96 -20.22
CA SER A 810 12.46 -1.65 -20.84
C SER A 810 12.48 -3.18 -20.70
N ASP A 811 13.56 -3.75 -20.18
CA ASP A 811 13.80 -5.20 -20.02
C ASP A 811 13.50 -5.71 -18.60
N GLY A 812 12.96 -4.86 -17.71
CA GLY A 812 12.74 -5.19 -16.30
C GLY A 812 13.94 -4.93 -15.39
N ARG A 813 14.88 -4.09 -15.82
CA ARG A 813 16.03 -3.63 -15.02
C ARG A 813 15.91 -2.15 -14.67
N VAL A 814 16.74 -1.70 -13.74
CA VAL A 814 16.76 -0.32 -13.24
C VAL A 814 18.17 0.15 -12.99
N ASP A 815 18.47 1.30 -13.54
CA ASP A 815 19.71 2.03 -13.35
C ASP A 815 19.58 2.93 -12.12
N ILE A 816 20.45 2.72 -11.13
CA ILE A 816 20.54 3.56 -9.93
C ILE A 816 21.89 4.27 -9.95
N ALA A 817 21.87 5.58 -10.20
CA ALA A 817 23.07 6.39 -10.33
C ALA A 817 23.29 7.30 -9.11
N GLY A 818 24.50 7.21 -8.54
CA GLY A 818 24.95 8.01 -7.41
C GLY A 818 26.28 8.72 -7.67
N GLN A 819 26.57 9.77 -6.91
CA GLN A 819 27.89 10.40 -6.84
C GLN A 819 28.71 9.76 -5.73
N VAL A 820 30.04 9.73 -5.87
CA VAL A 820 30.95 9.17 -4.86
C VAL A 820 32.05 10.15 -4.51
N VAL A 821 32.24 10.39 -3.21
CA VAL A 821 33.32 11.21 -2.67
C VAL A 821 34.29 10.30 -1.91
N ILE A 822 35.57 10.33 -2.30
CA ILE A 822 36.62 9.61 -1.59
C ILE A 822 37.04 10.46 -0.37
N VAL A 823 36.69 9.99 0.83
CA VAL A 823 36.94 10.73 2.08
C VAL A 823 38.35 10.49 2.63
N LEU A 824 38.89 9.28 2.45
CA LEU A 824 40.22 8.88 2.90
C LEU A 824 40.82 7.88 1.91
N THR A 825 42.16 7.87 1.80
CA THR A 825 42.92 6.87 1.03
C THR A 825 44.20 6.55 1.80
N GLY A 826 44.56 5.27 1.88
CA GLY A 826 45.73 4.79 2.60
C GLY A 826 45.97 3.31 2.31
N ASN A 827 47.01 2.74 2.94
CA ASN A 827 47.35 1.32 2.85
C ASN A 827 47.28 0.69 4.25
N LEU A 828 46.67 -0.50 4.36
CA LEU A 828 46.88 -1.36 5.52
C LEU A 828 48.13 -2.22 5.29
N THR A 829 48.92 -2.38 6.36
CA THR A 829 50.02 -3.36 6.46
C THR A 829 49.79 -4.22 7.69
N PHE A 830 50.04 -5.52 7.53
CA PHE A 830 49.94 -6.56 8.56
C PHE A 830 51.33 -7.15 8.81
#